data_AF-A0A926IY56-F1
#
_entry.id   AF-A0A926IY56-F1
#
_cell.length_a   1.000
_cell.length_b   1.000
_cell.length_c   1.000
_cell.angle_alpha   90.00
_cell.angle_beta   90.00
_cell.angle_gamma   90.00
#
_symmetry.space_group_name_H-M   'P 1'
#
loop_
_entity.id
_entity.type
_entity.pdbx_description
1 polymer ?
#
loop_
_entity_poly.entity_id
_entity_poly.type
_entity_poly.pdbx_seq_one_letter_code
_entity_poly.pdbx_strand_id
1 'polypeptide(L)'
;QGRQGSAADQDSTIRLEPAFFVDGFRCESACDPDEYNPIRFRVRATAATMRRALQVADVTDPRKPRPLRPARKPATDPDWEMQGPLYPRSSSEEYPEFDGGIWEGAVAPEEAGYSLAPARIYSARVDAALRALDGQTLGYSWVGGVENWHQTAFTSFGAGHGVWEASGGTVLPFSARNLRTLKQWIAPVKPQDLLATFMQLRATSFAQAPPGPGATRKLDPVPDRIQFYGLEMKPALSAGGTGLVWAALEDGEPIPRARRAETRGVRASLVQVTNLGISVKDSPQNTLVLVTRLDDARPVEGAEVSIRTPDGKTFWKGATNGSGIAVAPATALRNPENPWDLAFLITAEKEGDVAYVASDWNEGVAPWFFNVNYDLSESKPLLRGSLFPDRGVYRLGEEVHVKAVVRSDTAKGIALLPRETPLTVVVRDSQGNEIHKRAVRLNDWGAADWSFTLPQNAPLGTYTASGTVEGQTREISGSFLVAAYRRPDFRVDVTLAAENALAGARMTGVVDGRYLFGAPMSGREAKWTFSREPVASVPEAITDKFPAERWVFLDNETLEHDRGSENLESKTQPLDATGKLRLELPTALDAGKPYDYSLEAEVTDVSRQSIAGRAAFRVHPAPWYVGLQAPPYFAESGKGLDTGVLAVDPKGQPVAGVKVRLALHQIQWQSVRRAEGGGFYTWETERKEIAAGSWEVTTAASPATRHLPLPSGGYYVLSATARDAAGRSTRTATGFYALGEGYTAWERYDHNRIDLVPERMRYRPGETARILVKSPWETATGLITTEREGVRTQKTFTLRSTQETLEVPIEEADVPNVYVSVLLLKGRTGSYTDTDASDPGKPAFRLGYVELKVEDAAKRLKVQVATDREEYRPADKARVSVSVADPGGAGAPAELTLWAVDYGVLSLTGYSPPDLVDAVYVRKAL
;
A
#
# COMPACT_ATOMS: atom_id res chain seq x y z
N GLN A 1 16.13 34.85 56.60
CA GLN A 1 17.03 34.59 57.74
C GLN A 1 16.67 33.22 58.30
N GLY A 2 17.68 32.46 58.72
CA GLY A 2 17.60 31.00 58.87
C GLY A 2 16.94 30.47 60.15
N ARG A 3 16.62 29.17 60.05
CA ARG A 3 16.90 28.07 60.98
C ARG A 3 16.61 28.25 62.48
N GLN A 4 15.65 27.45 62.94
CA GLN A 4 15.80 26.31 63.88
C GLN A 4 14.53 25.45 63.65
N GLY A 5 14.53 24.13 63.42
CA GLY A 5 15.52 23.09 63.65
C GLY A 5 14.96 22.01 64.57
N SER A 6 13.85 21.36 64.22
CA SER A 6 13.42 20.09 64.84
C SER A 6 13.73 18.95 63.88
N ALA A 7 14.60 18.02 64.30
CA ALA A 7 14.92 16.82 63.55
C ALA A 7 13.67 15.93 63.43
N ALA A 8 13.26 15.65 62.19
CA ALA A 8 12.34 14.56 61.87
C ALA A 8 13.19 13.44 61.25
N ASP A 9 13.00 12.21 61.71
CA ASP A 9 13.67 11.03 61.16
C ASP A 9 13.38 10.92 59.65
N GLN A 10 14.43 10.79 58.85
CA GLN A 10 14.32 10.46 57.43
C GLN A 10 14.50 8.95 57.27
N ASP A 11 13.41 8.25 56.97
CA ASP A 11 13.48 6.89 56.46
C ASP A 11 13.97 6.91 55.01
N SER A 12 15.13 6.32 54.76
CA SER A 12 15.65 6.05 53.42
C SER A 12 15.56 4.56 53.12
N THR A 13 14.67 4.15 52.22
CA THR A 13 14.66 2.78 51.68
C THR A 13 15.77 2.64 50.64
N ILE A 14 16.86 1.96 51.00
CA ILE A 14 17.87 1.53 50.01
C ILE A 14 17.29 0.31 49.28
N ARG A 15 16.94 0.48 48.00
CA ARG A 15 16.58 -0.64 47.13
C ARG A 15 17.88 -1.24 46.59
N LEU A 16 18.29 -2.38 47.15
CA LEU A 16 19.45 -3.13 46.66
C LEU A 16 19.12 -3.67 45.26
N GLU A 17 20.06 -3.55 44.33
CA GLU A 17 19.95 -4.22 43.03
C GLU A 17 19.92 -5.74 43.24
N PRO A 18 19.06 -6.47 42.51
CA PRO A 18 18.97 -7.92 42.65
C PRO A 18 20.31 -8.57 42.28
N ALA A 19 20.76 -9.52 43.11
CA ALA A 19 21.97 -10.28 42.84
C ALA A 19 21.77 -11.19 41.62
N PHE A 20 22.77 -11.25 40.73
CA PHE A 20 22.75 -12.14 39.58
C PHE A 20 22.80 -13.62 40.01
N PHE A 21 21.69 -14.32 39.85
CA PHE A 21 21.47 -15.68 40.32
C PHE A 21 20.67 -16.49 39.29
N VAL A 22 20.93 -17.80 39.20
CA VAL A 22 20.15 -18.75 38.38
C VAL A 22 19.00 -19.33 39.21
N ASP A 23 17.76 -19.04 38.83
CA ASP A 23 16.58 -19.59 39.52
C ASP A 23 16.25 -21.03 39.10
N GLY A 24 16.77 -21.48 37.96
CA GLY A 24 16.61 -22.85 37.45
C GLY A 24 16.00 -22.88 36.05
N PHE A 25 15.66 -24.07 35.56
CA PHE A 25 14.88 -24.16 34.33
C PHE A 25 13.43 -23.68 34.57
N ARG A 26 12.78 -23.19 33.50
CA ARG A 26 11.32 -22.92 33.52
C ARG A 26 10.54 -24.20 33.82
N CYS A 27 10.99 -25.31 33.23
CA CYS A 27 10.47 -26.64 33.48
C CYS A 27 11.65 -27.61 33.68
N GLU A 28 11.58 -28.43 34.72
CA GLU A 28 12.63 -29.40 35.05
C GLU A 28 12.22 -30.85 34.76
N SER A 29 10.92 -31.16 34.86
CA SER A 29 10.38 -32.50 34.64
C SER A 29 9.12 -32.49 33.78
N ALA A 30 8.95 -33.56 33.00
CA ALA A 30 7.83 -33.69 32.08
C ALA A 30 7.64 -32.52 31.11
N CYS A 31 8.74 -31.92 30.62
CA CYS A 31 8.71 -30.68 29.87
C CYS A 31 8.28 -30.87 28.43
N ASP A 32 7.50 -29.92 27.92
CA ASP A 32 7.11 -29.87 26.51
C ASP A 32 8.30 -29.35 25.70
N PRO A 33 8.85 -30.15 24.77
CA PRO A 33 9.93 -29.69 23.89
C PRO A 33 9.44 -28.75 22.77
N ASP A 34 8.13 -28.62 22.52
CA ASP A 34 7.60 -27.62 21.58
C ASP A 34 7.58 -26.21 22.20
N GLU A 35 7.62 -26.11 23.54
CA GLU A 35 7.92 -24.86 24.24
C GLU A 35 9.41 -24.82 24.55
N TYR A 36 10.10 -23.72 24.25
CA TYR A 36 11.48 -23.55 24.75
C TYR A 36 11.48 -23.65 26.29
N ASN A 37 12.47 -24.39 26.81
CA ASN A 37 12.66 -24.61 28.24
C ASN A 37 13.86 -23.79 28.74
N PRO A 38 13.70 -22.46 28.94
CA PRO A 38 14.82 -21.60 29.23
C PRO A 38 15.32 -21.73 30.68
N ILE A 39 16.58 -21.37 30.87
CA ILE A 39 17.18 -21.16 32.19
C ILE A 39 16.84 -19.73 32.62
N ARG A 40 16.23 -19.58 33.79
CA ARG A 40 15.80 -18.29 34.34
C ARG A 40 16.87 -17.70 35.25
N PHE A 41 17.04 -16.39 35.13
CA PHE A 41 18.00 -15.58 35.87
C PHE A 41 17.29 -14.37 36.49
N ARG A 42 17.72 -13.97 37.69
CA ARG A 42 17.20 -12.75 38.34
C ARG A 42 17.67 -11.44 37.70
N VAL A 43 18.75 -11.52 36.91
CA VAL A 43 19.35 -10.42 36.17
C VAL A 43 19.66 -10.91 34.76
N ARG A 44 19.46 -10.07 33.76
CA ARG A 44 19.48 -10.49 32.35
C ARG A 44 20.87 -10.88 31.85
N ALA A 45 20.98 -12.09 31.30
CA ALA A 45 22.08 -12.53 30.45
C ALA A 45 21.66 -12.50 28.97
N THR A 46 22.64 -12.54 28.04
CA THR A 46 22.37 -12.60 26.60
C THR A 46 22.62 -14.01 26.06
N ALA A 47 21.95 -14.40 24.98
CA ALA A 47 22.25 -15.66 24.28
C ALA A 47 23.74 -15.77 23.89
N ALA A 48 24.40 -14.65 23.54
CA ALA A 48 25.81 -14.62 23.19
C ALA A 48 26.75 -14.87 24.39
N THR A 49 26.46 -14.31 25.56
CA THR A 49 27.24 -14.58 26.79
C THR A 49 26.95 -15.98 27.31
N MET A 50 25.70 -16.42 27.23
CA MET A 50 25.27 -17.77 27.60
C MET A 50 25.94 -18.84 26.75
N ARG A 51 26.00 -18.67 25.42
CA ARG A 51 26.66 -19.63 24.52
C ARG A 51 28.13 -19.92 24.86
N ARG A 52 28.85 -18.96 25.46
CA ARG A 52 30.24 -19.15 25.89
C ARG A 52 30.36 -19.83 27.26
N ALA A 53 29.36 -19.68 28.11
CA ALA A 53 29.36 -20.17 29.49
C ALA A 53 28.52 -21.45 29.70
N LEU A 54 27.66 -21.81 28.75
CA LEU A 54 26.78 -22.96 28.82
C LEU A 54 27.44 -24.20 28.22
N GLN A 55 27.30 -25.32 28.91
CA GLN A 55 27.63 -26.66 28.41
C GLN A 55 26.40 -27.56 28.61
N VAL A 56 25.97 -28.24 27.55
CA VAL A 56 24.81 -29.16 27.61
C VAL A 56 25.25 -30.58 27.29
N ALA A 57 24.75 -31.56 28.04
CA ALA A 57 24.93 -32.97 27.77
C ALA A 57 23.59 -33.72 27.80
N ASP A 58 23.40 -34.66 26.88
CA ASP A 58 22.35 -35.67 26.97
C ASP A 58 22.74 -36.68 28.06
N VAL A 59 21.93 -36.75 29.11
CA VAL A 59 22.11 -37.63 30.27
C VAL A 59 20.96 -38.63 30.40
N THR A 60 20.23 -38.88 29.30
CA THR A 60 19.13 -39.85 29.27
C THR A 60 19.58 -41.24 29.74
N ASP A 61 20.76 -41.69 29.31
CA ASP A 61 21.47 -42.80 29.96
C ASP A 61 22.54 -42.21 30.89
N PRO A 62 22.31 -42.20 32.22
CA PRO A 62 23.26 -41.59 33.16
C PRO A 62 24.61 -42.33 33.19
N ARG A 63 24.69 -43.55 32.65
CA ARG A 63 25.95 -44.31 32.55
C ARG A 63 26.79 -43.90 31.33
N LYS A 64 26.20 -43.19 30.37
CA LYS A 64 26.83 -42.79 29.10
C LYS A 64 26.42 -41.35 28.72
N PRO A 65 26.79 -40.33 29.52
CA PRO A 65 26.47 -38.95 29.21
C PRO A 65 27.16 -38.53 27.90
N ARG A 66 26.40 -37.89 27.01
CA ARG A 66 26.88 -37.42 25.71
C ARG A 66 26.86 -35.89 25.64
N PRO A 67 28.03 -35.21 25.67
CA PRO A 67 28.09 -33.77 25.47
C PRO A 67 27.55 -33.36 24.10
N LEU A 68 26.73 -32.30 24.07
CA LEU A 68 26.25 -31.68 22.85
C LEU A 68 27.18 -30.53 22.42
N ARG A 69 27.17 -30.23 21.12
CA ARG A 69 27.91 -29.08 20.57
C ARG A 69 26.91 -28.08 20.00
N PRO A 70 27.05 -26.77 20.32
CA PRO A 70 26.19 -25.76 19.73
C PRO A 70 26.52 -25.57 18.24
N ALA A 71 25.50 -25.33 17.42
CA ALA A 71 25.62 -25.00 16.01
C ALA A 71 26.42 -23.71 15.81
N ARG A 72 27.08 -23.56 14.65
CA ARG A 72 27.91 -22.37 14.34
C ARG A 72 27.08 -21.08 14.32
N LYS A 73 25.86 -21.12 13.76
CA LYS A 73 24.85 -20.06 13.86
C LYS A 73 23.75 -20.52 14.82
N PRO A 74 23.24 -19.65 15.73
CA PRO A 74 22.07 -19.98 16.54
C PRO A 74 20.88 -20.30 15.64
N ALA A 75 19.97 -21.16 16.09
CA ALA A 75 18.65 -21.23 15.49
C ALA A 75 17.94 -19.91 15.84
N THR A 76 17.79 -19.02 14.86
CA THR A 76 16.73 -18.01 14.93
C THR A 76 15.44 -18.79 14.70
N ASP A 77 14.54 -18.80 15.68
CA ASP A 77 13.23 -19.42 15.53
C ASP A 77 12.52 -18.85 14.30
N PRO A 78 12.27 -19.65 13.24
CA PRO A 78 11.53 -19.19 12.08
C PRO A 78 10.06 -18.88 12.43
N ASP A 79 9.51 -19.49 13.48
CA ASP A 79 8.08 -19.41 13.78
C ASP A 79 7.69 -18.10 14.49
N TRP A 80 8.65 -17.38 15.08
CA TRP A 80 8.42 -16.07 15.70
C TRP A 80 8.39 -14.91 14.67
N GLU A 81 9.14 -15.01 13.57
CA GLU A 81 9.02 -14.05 12.45
C GLU A 81 7.77 -14.31 11.59
N MET A 82 7.12 -15.46 11.77
CA MET A 82 5.95 -15.89 11.00
C MET A 82 4.57 -15.53 11.59
N GLN A 83 4.51 -14.69 12.63
CA GLN A 83 3.29 -13.90 12.89
C GLN A 83 3.24 -12.68 11.96
N GLY A 84 3.08 -12.94 10.66
CA GLY A 84 2.51 -12.08 9.62
C GLY A 84 3.11 -10.68 9.37
N PRO A 85 3.43 -10.32 8.10
CA PRO A 85 3.52 -8.92 7.70
C PRO A 85 2.10 -8.37 7.51
N LEU A 86 1.39 -8.04 8.60
CA LEU A 86 0.06 -7.43 8.49
C LEU A 86 -0.13 -6.13 9.29
N TYR A 87 0.94 -5.57 9.87
CA TYR A 87 0.95 -4.16 10.29
C TYR A 87 2.36 -3.59 10.09
N PRO A 88 2.53 -2.40 9.46
CA PRO A 88 3.78 -1.69 9.55
C PRO A 88 4.03 -1.42 11.03
N ARG A 89 5.19 -1.81 11.55
CA ARG A 89 5.68 -1.31 12.85
C ARG A 89 5.85 0.21 12.73
N SER A 90 4.78 0.95 12.96
CA SER A 90 4.83 2.40 13.16
C SER A 90 5.52 2.65 14.50
N SER A 91 6.47 3.58 14.45
CA SER A 91 7.03 4.23 15.63
C SER A 91 5.93 4.81 16.52
N SER A 92 6.22 4.82 17.83
CA SER A 92 5.55 5.58 18.90
C SER A 92 4.09 5.24 19.17
N GLU A 93 3.85 4.27 20.06
CA GLU A 93 2.73 4.28 21.00
C GLU A 93 3.07 3.36 22.19
N GLU A 94 3.06 3.92 23.40
CA GLU A 94 3.16 3.19 24.67
C GLU A 94 1.96 2.26 24.80
N TYR A 95 2.19 0.95 24.67
CA TYR A 95 1.21 -0.04 25.11
C TYR A 95 1.17 -0.06 26.65
N PRO A 96 -0.03 -0.07 27.27
CA PRO A 96 -0.15 -0.33 28.69
C PRO A 96 0.37 -1.75 28.97
N GLU A 97 1.20 -1.86 29.99
CA GLU A 97 1.85 -3.07 30.51
C GLU A 97 0.98 -4.33 30.34
N PHE A 98 1.24 -5.08 29.27
CA PHE A 98 0.85 -6.48 29.20
C PHE A 98 1.82 -7.24 30.10
N ASP A 99 1.35 -7.57 31.30
CA ASP A 99 2.04 -8.43 32.24
C ASP A 99 2.22 -9.83 31.62
N GLY A 100 3.44 -10.13 31.16
CA GLY A 100 3.92 -11.48 30.89
C GLY A 100 4.12 -11.91 29.43
N GLY A 101 5.38 -12.00 28.99
CA GLY A 101 5.85 -12.79 27.84
C GLY A 101 6.48 -11.90 26.76
N ILE A 102 7.80 -11.72 26.68
CA ILE A 102 8.87 -12.73 26.60
C ILE A 102 9.99 -12.38 27.60
N TRP A 103 9.89 -13.03 28.76
CA TRP A 103 10.91 -13.34 29.78
C TRP A 103 12.12 -12.40 29.92
N GLU A 104 11.95 -11.30 30.66
CA GLU A 104 13.09 -10.57 31.22
C GLU A 104 13.97 -11.53 32.05
N GLY A 105 15.17 -11.82 31.56
CA GLY A 105 16.15 -12.64 32.28
C GLY A 105 16.07 -14.15 32.07
N ALA A 106 15.55 -14.68 30.96
CA ALA A 106 15.67 -16.12 30.65
C ALA A 106 16.43 -16.37 29.33
N VAL A 107 17.17 -17.48 29.23
CA VAL A 107 17.86 -17.90 28.00
C VAL A 107 17.71 -19.40 27.78
N ALA A 108 17.22 -19.82 26.62
CA ALA A 108 17.11 -21.22 26.23
C ALA A 108 18.42 -21.79 25.68
N PRO A 109 18.71 -23.08 25.92
CA PRO A 109 19.83 -23.76 25.26
C PRO A 109 19.80 -23.62 23.73
N GLU A 110 18.62 -23.62 23.12
CA GLU A 110 18.39 -23.47 21.68
C GLU A 110 18.86 -22.11 21.15
N GLU A 111 18.58 -21.03 21.89
CA GLU A 111 19.07 -19.68 21.59
C GLU A 111 20.60 -19.58 21.71
N ALA A 112 21.20 -20.40 22.58
CA ALA A 112 22.65 -20.57 22.66
C ALA A 112 23.22 -21.49 21.56
N GLY A 113 22.37 -22.00 20.66
CA GLY A 113 22.73 -22.82 19.51
C GLY A 113 22.70 -24.32 19.75
N TYR A 114 22.23 -24.81 20.90
CA TYR A 114 22.03 -26.25 21.12
C TYR A 114 20.77 -26.76 20.42
N SER A 115 20.69 -28.06 20.18
CA SER A 115 19.48 -28.71 19.67
C SER A 115 19.12 -29.83 20.63
N LEU A 116 18.00 -29.65 21.34
CA LEU A 116 17.49 -30.63 22.27
C LEU A 116 16.43 -31.47 21.56
N ALA A 117 16.64 -32.78 21.52
CA ALA A 117 15.68 -33.71 20.98
C ALA A 117 14.58 -34.01 22.01
N PRO A 118 13.35 -34.33 21.57
CA PRO A 118 12.29 -34.79 22.45
C PRO A 118 12.62 -36.13 23.12
N ALA A 119 11.92 -36.44 24.21
CA ALA A 119 12.05 -37.67 25.01
C ALA A 119 13.48 -37.97 25.50
N ARG A 120 14.16 -36.92 25.96
CA ARG A 120 15.54 -36.97 26.46
C ARG A 120 15.67 -36.19 27.75
N ILE A 121 16.66 -36.56 28.56
CA ILE A 121 17.05 -35.83 29.76
C ILE A 121 18.36 -35.13 29.46
N TYR A 122 18.41 -33.82 29.68
CA TYR A 122 19.61 -33.02 29.48
C TYR A 122 20.10 -32.45 30.81
N SER A 123 21.42 -32.33 30.94
CA SER A 123 22.03 -31.51 31.97
C SER A 123 22.65 -30.28 31.32
N ALA A 124 22.44 -29.12 31.95
CA ALA A 124 23.01 -27.85 31.55
C ALA A 124 23.89 -27.33 32.68
N ARG A 125 25.17 -27.10 32.37
CA ARG A 125 26.13 -26.46 33.27
C ARG A 125 26.38 -25.03 32.80
N VAL A 126 26.17 -24.08 33.69
CA VAL A 126 26.49 -22.65 33.49
C VAL A 126 27.74 -22.31 34.28
N ASP A 127 28.74 -21.76 33.59
CA ASP A 127 30.03 -21.39 34.19
C ASP A 127 29.93 -20.17 35.12
N ALA A 128 30.75 -20.16 36.16
CA ALA A 128 30.80 -19.07 37.15
C ALA A 128 31.20 -17.72 36.53
N ALA A 129 31.89 -17.73 35.39
CA ALA A 129 32.31 -16.53 34.68
C ALA A 129 31.22 -15.89 33.81
N LEU A 130 29.98 -16.43 33.79
CA LEU A 130 28.86 -15.81 33.07
C LEU A 130 28.66 -14.36 33.57
N ARG A 131 28.54 -13.42 32.64
CA ARG A 131 28.26 -12.01 32.92
C ARG A 131 26.85 -11.62 32.48
N ALA A 132 26.16 -10.92 33.38
CA ALA A 132 24.89 -10.26 33.12
C ALA A 132 25.10 -8.93 32.35
N LEU A 133 24.01 -8.35 31.84
CA LEU A 133 24.02 -7.09 31.08
C LEU A 133 24.44 -5.88 31.92
N ASP A 134 24.15 -5.88 33.21
CA ASP A 134 24.54 -4.86 34.17
C ASP A 134 26.00 -5.00 34.65
N GLY A 135 26.72 -6.02 34.17
CA GLY A 135 28.12 -6.27 34.48
C GLY A 135 28.37 -7.21 35.66
N GLN A 136 27.33 -7.63 36.38
CA GLN A 136 27.46 -8.63 37.44
C GLN A 136 27.99 -9.96 36.88
N THR A 137 28.80 -10.68 37.67
CA THR A 137 29.31 -12.01 37.32
C THR A 137 28.63 -13.05 38.21
N LEU A 138 28.26 -14.21 37.65
CA LEU A 138 27.49 -15.23 38.37
C LEU A 138 28.23 -15.73 39.62
N GLY A 139 29.55 -15.90 39.56
CA GLY A 139 30.41 -16.18 40.72
C GLY A 139 30.39 -17.63 41.22
N TYR A 140 29.49 -18.48 40.70
CA TYR A 140 29.44 -19.92 40.99
C TYR A 140 29.02 -20.72 39.75
N SER A 141 29.48 -21.97 39.63
CA SER A 141 28.97 -22.86 38.58
C SER A 141 27.60 -23.40 38.98
N TRP A 142 26.62 -23.33 38.08
CA TRP A 142 25.30 -23.93 38.27
C TRP A 142 25.14 -25.15 37.36
N VAL A 143 24.44 -26.18 37.83
CA VAL A 143 24.06 -27.35 37.02
C VAL A 143 22.60 -27.64 37.27
N GLY A 144 21.79 -27.69 36.21
CA GLY A 144 20.40 -28.12 36.27
C GLY A 144 20.10 -29.21 35.26
N GLY A 145 19.03 -29.95 35.51
CA GLY A 145 18.49 -30.95 34.59
C GLY A 145 17.19 -30.47 33.97
N VAL A 146 16.95 -30.87 32.72
CA VAL A 146 15.64 -30.74 32.06
C VAL A 146 15.27 -32.09 31.45
N GLU A 147 14.16 -32.65 31.88
CA GLU A 147 13.57 -33.84 31.28
C GLU A 147 12.53 -33.42 30.23
N ASN A 148 12.92 -33.50 28.97
CA ASN A 148 12.00 -33.33 27.86
C ASN A 148 11.19 -34.61 27.66
N TRP A 149 9.88 -34.44 27.56
CA TRP A 149 8.97 -35.46 27.08
C TRP A 149 8.94 -35.48 25.55
N HIS A 150 8.13 -36.37 24.97
CA HIS A 150 7.80 -36.29 23.55
C HIS A 150 7.06 -34.99 23.25
N GLN A 151 7.16 -34.53 21.99
CA GLN A 151 6.45 -33.34 21.52
C GLN A 151 4.95 -33.45 21.75
N THR A 152 4.27 -32.31 21.82
CA THR A 152 2.85 -32.28 22.13
C THR A 152 2.04 -33.02 21.07
N ALA A 153 1.13 -33.86 21.56
CA ALA A 153 0.21 -34.65 20.76
C ALA A 153 -0.94 -33.77 20.26
N PHE A 154 -1.25 -33.88 18.97
CA PHE A 154 -2.29 -33.08 18.32
C PHE A 154 -2.90 -33.81 17.13
N THR A 155 -4.09 -33.36 16.71
CA THR A 155 -4.68 -33.55 15.39
C THR A 155 -4.86 -32.20 14.68
N SER A 156 -4.88 -32.18 13.35
CA SER A 156 -5.15 -30.97 12.58
C SER A 156 -5.78 -31.32 11.25
N PHE A 157 -6.80 -30.56 10.84
CA PHE A 157 -7.32 -30.59 9.47
C PHE A 157 -6.49 -29.71 8.51
N GLY A 158 -5.40 -29.08 8.98
CA GLY A 158 -4.63 -28.10 8.22
C GLY A 158 -5.17 -26.67 8.37
N ALA A 159 -4.72 -25.76 7.52
CA ALA A 159 -5.22 -24.39 7.46
C ALA A 159 -6.44 -24.31 6.52
N GLY A 160 -7.60 -23.91 7.05
CA GLY A 160 -8.73 -23.44 6.26
C GLY A 160 -10.02 -24.26 6.40
N HIS A 161 -11.15 -23.57 6.22
CA HIS A 161 -12.45 -24.19 6.03
C HIS A 161 -12.65 -24.48 4.54
N GLY A 162 -12.88 -25.73 4.19
CA GLY A 162 -14.22 -26.01 3.72
C GLY A 162 -14.51 -26.05 2.22
N VAL A 163 -13.53 -26.25 1.32
CA VAL A 163 -13.80 -26.71 -0.07
C VAL A 163 -13.00 -27.98 -0.37
N TRP A 164 -13.69 -29.03 -0.79
CA TRP A 164 -13.11 -30.28 -1.27
C TRP A 164 -13.68 -30.57 -2.65
N GLU A 165 -12.83 -30.59 -3.67
CA GLU A 165 -13.29 -30.84 -5.04
C GLU A 165 -13.91 -32.24 -5.13
N ALA A 166 -15.07 -32.36 -5.77
CA ALA A 166 -15.75 -33.65 -5.94
C ALA A 166 -14.87 -34.72 -6.62
N SER A 167 -13.91 -34.30 -7.45
CA SER A 167 -12.91 -35.18 -8.08
C SER A 167 -11.75 -35.61 -7.17
N GLY A 168 -11.59 -34.99 -6.00
CA GLY A 168 -10.54 -35.29 -5.02
C GLY A 168 -10.75 -36.60 -4.24
N GLY A 169 -11.85 -37.31 -4.50
CA GLY A 169 -12.24 -38.52 -3.79
C GLY A 169 -12.99 -38.25 -2.49
N THR A 170 -13.26 -39.29 -1.72
CA THR A 170 -14.12 -39.20 -0.51
C THR A 170 -13.34 -39.18 0.79
N VAL A 171 -12.01 -39.12 0.74
CA VAL A 171 -11.15 -39.21 1.91
C VAL A 171 -10.61 -37.83 2.27
N LEU A 172 -11.11 -37.26 3.36
CA LEU A 172 -10.64 -35.99 3.90
C LEU A 172 -9.32 -36.22 4.68
N PRO A 173 -8.20 -35.61 4.30
CA PRO A 173 -6.95 -35.75 5.01
C PRO A 173 -6.97 -34.99 6.34
N PHE A 174 -6.32 -35.56 7.34
CA PHE A 174 -5.95 -34.87 8.57
C PHE A 174 -4.56 -35.34 9.02
N SER A 175 -3.85 -34.50 9.76
CA SER A 175 -2.56 -34.87 10.35
C SER A 175 -2.69 -35.12 11.85
N ALA A 176 -1.85 -36.00 12.37
CA ALA A 176 -1.72 -36.23 13.80
C ALA A 176 -0.26 -36.51 14.19
N ARG A 177 0.09 -36.19 15.44
CA ARG A 177 1.38 -36.51 16.05
C ARG A 177 1.17 -37.08 17.44
N ASN A 178 1.95 -38.09 17.82
CA ASN A 178 2.04 -38.63 19.18
C ASN A 178 0.71 -39.13 19.81
N LEU A 179 -0.30 -39.46 19.00
CA LEU A 179 -1.59 -40.02 19.44
C LEU A 179 -1.68 -41.51 19.12
N ARG A 180 -2.07 -42.33 20.11
CA ARG A 180 -2.40 -43.76 19.95
C ARG A 180 -3.87 -43.99 19.61
N THR A 181 -4.75 -43.11 20.07
CA THR A 181 -6.16 -43.14 19.72
C THR A 181 -6.71 -41.75 19.48
N LEU A 182 -7.79 -41.65 18.72
CA LEU A 182 -8.64 -40.47 18.59
C LEU A 182 -10.09 -40.89 18.42
N LYS A 183 -11.02 -39.95 18.63
CA LYS A 183 -12.39 -40.10 18.14
C LYS A 183 -12.62 -39.25 16.91
N GLN A 184 -13.43 -39.74 15.98
CA GLN A 184 -13.76 -39.05 14.74
C GLN A 184 -15.27 -39.04 14.49
N TRP A 185 -15.76 -37.97 13.87
CA TRP A 185 -17.15 -37.81 13.44
C TRP A 185 -17.19 -37.35 12.00
N ILE A 186 -18.20 -37.85 11.29
CA ILE A 186 -18.61 -37.41 9.96
C ILE A 186 -20.13 -37.37 9.98
N ALA A 187 -20.72 -36.20 9.73
CA ALA A 187 -22.16 -36.03 9.66
C ALA A 187 -22.55 -35.16 8.45
N PRO A 188 -23.64 -35.51 7.74
CA PRO A 188 -24.16 -34.66 6.66
C PRO A 188 -24.81 -33.40 7.25
N VAL A 189 -24.63 -32.27 6.56
CA VAL A 189 -25.31 -31.00 6.85
C VAL A 189 -26.24 -30.69 5.69
N LYS A 190 -27.53 -30.48 5.98
CA LYS A 190 -28.49 -30.09 4.95
C LYS A 190 -28.32 -28.60 4.62
N PRO A 191 -28.53 -28.16 3.36
CA PRO A 191 -28.42 -26.74 2.98
C PRO A 191 -29.25 -25.79 3.86
N GLN A 192 -30.45 -26.22 4.27
CA GLN A 192 -31.32 -25.46 5.16
C GLN A 192 -30.71 -25.20 6.57
N ASP A 193 -29.93 -26.16 7.08
CA ASP A 193 -29.33 -26.16 8.42
C ASP A 193 -27.91 -25.59 8.43
N LEU A 194 -27.34 -25.31 7.25
CA LEU A 194 -25.97 -24.83 7.04
C LEU A 194 -25.67 -23.58 7.88
N LEU A 195 -26.49 -22.54 7.77
CA LEU A 195 -26.25 -21.28 8.47
C LEU A 195 -26.26 -21.47 10.00
N ALA A 196 -27.21 -22.23 10.53
CA ALA A 196 -27.29 -22.51 11.96
C ALA A 196 -26.05 -23.28 12.44
N THR A 197 -25.63 -24.29 11.67
CA THR A 197 -24.44 -25.10 11.96
C THR A 197 -23.16 -24.26 11.90
N PHE A 198 -23.04 -23.39 10.90
CA PHE A 198 -21.90 -22.49 10.73
C PHE A 198 -21.78 -21.50 11.89
N MET A 199 -22.89 -20.87 12.28
CA MET A 199 -22.93 -19.94 13.41
C MET A 199 -22.59 -20.64 14.73
N GLN A 200 -23.12 -21.85 14.93
CA GLN A 200 -22.81 -22.68 16.10
C GLN A 200 -21.32 -23.00 16.18
N LEU A 201 -20.72 -23.48 15.08
CA LEU A 201 -19.30 -23.80 15.03
C LEU A 201 -18.43 -22.58 15.26
N ARG A 202 -18.77 -21.43 14.68
CA ARG A 202 -18.05 -20.17 14.91
C ARG A 202 -18.07 -19.74 16.37
N ALA A 203 -19.23 -19.83 17.04
CA ALA A 203 -19.36 -19.45 18.43
C ALA A 203 -18.46 -20.28 19.36
N THR A 204 -18.11 -21.50 18.96
CA THR A 204 -17.19 -22.38 19.69
C THR A 204 -15.79 -22.42 19.09
N SER A 205 -15.42 -21.50 18.18
CA SER A 205 -14.13 -21.55 17.45
C SER A 205 -13.84 -22.91 16.81
N PHE A 206 -14.87 -23.52 16.24
CA PHE A 206 -14.88 -24.85 15.65
C PHE A 206 -14.45 -25.98 16.60
N ALA A 207 -14.68 -25.82 17.91
CA ALA A 207 -14.37 -26.81 18.94
C ALA A 207 -15.56 -27.72 19.33
N GLN A 208 -16.50 -27.96 18.41
CA GLN A 208 -17.70 -28.76 18.67
C GLN A 208 -17.88 -29.90 17.66
N ALA A 209 -18.19 -31.10 18.15
CA ALA A 209 -18.47 -32.27 17.31
C ALA A 209 -19.95 -32.32 16.91
N PRO A 210 -20.28 -33.00 15.79
CA PRO A 210 -21.66 -33.36 15.47
C PRO A 210 -22.31 -34.18 16.59
N PRO A 211 -23.64 -34.15 16.73
CA PRO A 211 -24.36 -35.03 17.66
C PRO A 211 -24.04 -36.51 17.45
N GLY A 212 -23.79 -37.24 18.53
CA GLY A 212 -23.52 -38.68 18.51
C GLY A 212 -22.19 -39.06 19.18
N PRO A 213 -21.95 -40.36 19.44
CA PRO A 213 -20.83 -40.82 20.26
C PRO A 213 -19.45 -40.73 19.58
N GLY A 214 -19.41 -40.58 18.25
CA GLY A 214 -18.19 -40.65 17.45
C GLY A 214 -17.65 -42.07 17.32
N ALA A 215 -16.70 -42.27 16.42
CA ALA A 215 -16.00 -43.54 16.24
C ALA A 215 -14.57 -43.45 16.79
N THR A 216 -14.19 -44.37 17.68
CA THR A 216 -12.80 -44.44 18.18
C THR A 216 -11.91 -45.14 17.16
N ARG A 217 -10.80 -44.50 16.77
CA ARG A 217 -9.78 -45.03 15.87
C ARG A 217 -8.47 -45.23 16.64
N LYS A 218 -7.84 -46.39 16.44
CA LYS A 218 -6.45 -46.63 16.85
C LYS A 218 -5.50 -46.15 15.77
N LEU A 219 -4.40 -45.54 16.18
CA LEU A 219 -3.31 -45.09 15.32
C LEU A 219 -2.03 -45.81 15.75
N ASP A 220 -1.14 -46.01 14.79
CA ASP A 220 0.22 -46.50 15.04
C ASP A 220 1.22 -45.34 14.85
N PRO A 221 1.36 -44.45 15.86
CA PRO A 221 2.19 -43.26 15.74
C PRO A 221 3.68 -43.62 15.75
N VAL A 222 4.44 -42.97 14.89
CA VAL A 222 5.90 -42.86 15.01
C VAL A 222 6.18 -41.67 15.93
N PRO A 223 6.86 -41.87 17.07
CA PRO A 223 7.11 -40.79 18.02
C PRO A 223 7.78 -39.58 17.36
N ASP A 224 7.28 -38.40 17.72
CA ASP A 224 7.75 -37.07 17.31
C ASP A 224 7.74 -36.84 15.80
N ARG A 225 6.87 -37.55 15.06
CA ARG A 225 6.61 -37.32 13.65
C ARG A 225 5.14 -37.02 13.39
N ILE A 226 4.90 -36.03 12.54
CA ILE A 226 3.57 -35.75 11.99
C ILE A 226 3.28 -36.81 10.92
N GLN A 227 2.14 -37.49 11.06
CA GLN A 227 1.63 -38.46 10.10
C GLN A 227 0.28 -38.01 9.56
N PHE A 228 -0.01 -38.35 8.31
CA PHE A 228 -1.27 -38.04 7.66
C PHE A 228 -2.17 -39.28 7.62
N TYR A 229 -3.46 -39.06 7.85
CA TYR A 229 -4.50 -40.05 7.89
C TYR A 229 -5.70 -39.54 7.08
N GLY A 230 -6.55 -40.46 6.64
CA GLY A 230 -7.77 -40.14 5.91
C GLY A 230 -9.04 -40.38 6.73
N LEU A 231 -10.04 -39.51 6.56
CA LEU A 231 -11.37 -39.62 7.13
C LEU A 231 -12.41 -39.83 6.01
N GLU A 232 -13.10 -40.96 6.02
CA GLU A 232 -14.04 -41.35 4.96
C GLU A 232 -15.35 -40.55 5.05
N MET A 233 -15.62 -39.73 4.03
CA MET A 233 -16.78 -38.85 3.95
C MET A 233 -17.97 -39.49 3.25
N LYS A 234 -17.80 -40.58 2.51
CA LYS A 234 -18.88 -41.23 1.72
C LYS A 234 -20.22 -41.40 2.48
N PRO A 235 -20.28 -41.72 3.79
CA PRO A 235 -21.55 -41.82 4.51
C PRO A 235 -22.33 -40.50 4.67
N ALA A 236 -21.67 -39.35 4.54
CA ALA A 236 -22.26 -38.01 4.65
C ALA A 236 -22.50 -37.34 3.30
N LEU A 237 -22.11 -37.98 2.19
CA LEU A 237 -22.26 -37.43 0.84
C LEU A 237 -23.54 -37.93 0.17
N SER A 238 -24.02 -37.16 -0.81
CA SER A 238 -25.12 -37.57 -1.69
C SER A 238 -24.72 -38.77 -2.55
N ALA A 239 -25.69 -39.37 -3.24
CA ALA A 239 -25.42 -40.43 -4.22
C ALA A 239 -24.50 -39.95 -5.36
N GLY A 240 -24.48 -38.63 -5.64
CA GLY A 240 -23.59 -37.99 -6.61
C GLY A 240 -22.18 -37.71 -6.08
N GLY A 241 -21.89 -38.02 -4.81
CA GLY A 241 -20.58 -37.79 -4.20
C GLY A 241 -20.32 -36.35 -3.76
N THR A 242 -21.36 -35.52 -3.68
CA THR A 242 -21.30 -34.10 -3.28
C THR A 242 -22.10 -33.86 -1.99
N GLY A 243 -21.85 -32.74 -1.31
CA GLY A 243 -22.63 -32.32 -0.15
C GLY A 243 -21.81 -31.58 0.90
N LEU A 244 -22.48 -31.15 1.97
CA LEU A 244 -21.86 -30.46 3.10
C LEU A 244 -21.62 -31.47 4.23
N VAL A 245 -20.41 -31.50 4.75
CA VAL A 245 -19.94 -32.46 5.74
C VAL A 245 -19.43 -31.73 6.97
N TRP A 246 -19.98 -32.05 8.13
CA TRP A 246 -19.41 -31.67 9.41
C TRP A 246 -18.48 -32.79 9.88
N ALA A 247 -17.18 -32.55 9.74
CA ALA A 247 -16.11 -33.44 10.20
C ALA A 247 -15.61 -32.97 11.56
N ALA A 248 -15.33 -33.90 12.48
CA ALA A 248 -14.67 -33.55 13.74
C ALA A 248 -13.70 -34.64 14.22
N LEU A 249 -12.69 -34.22 14.97
CA LEU A 249 -11.69 -35.06 15.62
C LEU A 249 -11.59 -34.66 17.10
N GLU A 250 -11.45 -35.63 17.99
CA GLU A 250 -11.15 -35.41 19.40
C GLU A 250 -9.89 -36.21 19.76
N ASP A 251 -8.91 -35.52 20.34
CA ASP A 251 -7.62 -36.13 20.71
C ASP A 251 -7.82 -37.17 21.82
N GLY A 252 -7.45 -38.42 21.53
CA GLY A 252 -7.58 -39.56 22.45
C GLY A 252 -6.34 -39.75 23.32
N GLU A 253 -5.92 -41.01 23.50
CA GLU A 253 -4.77 -41.36 24.33
C GLU A 253 -3.45 -41.04 23.61
N PRO A 254 -2.56 -40.20 24.17
CA PRO A 254 -1.24 -39.96 23.62
C PRO A 254 -0.28 -41.14 23.87
N ILE A 255 0.88 -41.18 23.20
CA ILE A 255 1.98 -42.08 23.56
C ILE A 255 2.46 -41.80 25.01
N PRO A 256 3.09 -42.77 25.70
CA PRO A 256 3.66 -42.52 27.02
C PRO A 256 4.64 -41.35 26.98
N ARG A 257 4.66 -40.53 28.03
CA ARG A 257 5.49 -39.32 28.11
C ARG A 257 5.27 -38.33 26.96
N ALA A 258 4.02 -38.16 26.51
CA ALA A 258 3.58 -37.06 25.67
C ALA A 258 2.36 -36.38 26.31
N ARG A 259 2.23 -35.07 26.16
CA ARG A 259 1.04 -34.31 26.61
C ARG A 259 0.11 -34.05 25.43
N ARG A 260 -1.18 -33.83 25.71
CA ARG A 260 -2.10 -33.26 24.72
C ARG A 260 -1.95 -31.74 24.76
N ALA A 261 -2.19 -31.07 23.64
CA ALA A 261 -2.24 -29.62 23.63
C ALA A 261 -3.36 -29.12 24.56
N GLU A 262 -3.01 -28.32 25.59
CA GLU A 262 -3.95 -27.88 26.63
C GLU A 262 -5.16 -27.09 26.09
N THR A 263 -5.01 -26.48 24.92
CA THR A 263 -6.00 -25.59 24.31
C THR A 263 -7.02 -26.28 23.38
N ARG A 264 -6.90 -27.59 23.12
CA ARG A 264 -7.65 -28.20 21.99
C ARG A 264 -8.23 -29.57 22.35
N GLY A 265 -9.51 -29.58 22.73
CA GLY A 265 -10.36 -30.77 22.81
C GLY A 265 -10.82 -31.24 21.42
N VAL A 266 -12.10 -31.08 21.11
CA VAL A 266 -12.63 -31.35 19.77
C VAL A 266 -12.13 -30.29 18.78
N ARG A 267 -11.84 -30.72 17.55
CA ARG A 267 -11.60 -29.87 16.38
C ARG A 267 -12.59 -30.25 15.30
N ALA A 268 -13.28 -29.29 14.73
CA ALA A 268 -14.25 -29.52 13.68
C ALA A 268 -13.95 -28.69 12.42
N SER A 269 -14.46 -29.18 11.30
CA SER A 269 -14.46 -28.46 10.04
C SER A 269 -15.79 -28.68 9.35
N LEU A 270 -16.26 -27.63 8.68
CA LEU A 270 -17.40 -27.70 7.79
C LEU A 270 -16.85 -27.73 6.36
N VAL A 271 -17.06 -28.84 5.68
CA VAL A 271 -16.46 -29.14 4.38
C VAL A 271 -17.55 -29.20 3.31
N GLN A 272 -17.43 -28.39 2.26
CA GLN A 272 -18.28 -28.54 1.08
C GLN A 272 -17.55 -29.42 0.05
N VAL A 273 -18.07 -30.62 -0.18
CA VAL A 273 -17.62 -31.50 -1.26
C VAL A 273 -18.43 -31.15 -2.49
N THR A 274 -17.83 -30.43 -3.43
CA THR A 274 -18.57 -29.79 -4.53
C THR A 274 -17.71 -29.68 -5.78
N ASN A 275 -18.37 -29.48 -6.93
CA ASN A 275 -17.71 -28.96 -8.12
C ASN A 275 -18.18 -27.53 -8.44
N LEU A 276 -18.95 -26.88 -7.58
CA LEU A 276 -19.35 -25.48 -7.73
C LEU A 276 -18.33 -24.56 -7.05
N GLY A 277 -17.87 -23.54 -7.77
CA GLY A 277 -17.13 -22.41 -7.23
C GLY A 277 -18.02 -21.17 -7.20
N ILE A 278 -17.99 -20.42 -6.10
CA ILE A 278 -18.73 -19.17 -5.94
C ILE A 278 -17.74 -18.01 -5.82
N SER A 279 -17.89 -17.00 -6.66
CA SER A 279 -17.19 -15.72 -6.53
C SER A 279 -18.21 -14.61 -6.29
N VAL A 280 -17.96 -13.76 -5.30
CA VAL A 280 -18.91 -12.73 -4.85
C VAL A 280 -18.25 -11.36 -4.90
N LYS A 281 -18.97 -10.39 -5.45
CA LYS A 281 -18.68 -8.95 -5.30
C LYS A 281 -19.90 -8.31 -4.67
N ASP A 282 -19.76 -7.80 -3.45
CA ASP A 282 -20.87 -7.19 -2.71
C ASP A 282 -20.68 -5.69 -2.50
N SER A 283 -21.78 -4.95 -2.55
CA SER A 283 -21.84 -3.51 -2.39
C SER A 283 -23.22 -3.10 -1.84
N PRO A 284 -23.38 -1.85 -1.37
CA PRO A 284 -24.69 -1.34 -0.96
C PRO A 284 -25.75 -1.32 -2.07
N GLN A 285 -25.34 -1.13 -3.34
CA GLN A 285 -26.25 -1.09 -4.48
C GLN A 285 -26.67 -2.49 -4.96
N ASN A 286 -25.73 -3.44 -5.02
CA ASN A 286 -25.98 -4.79 -5.48
C ASN A 286 -24.88 -5.79 -5.07
N THR A 287 -25.22 -7.07 -5.09
CA THR A 287 -24.29 -8.18 -4.95
C THR A 287 -24.30 -9.01 -6.22
N LEU A 288 -23.15 -9.11 -6.88
CA LEU A 288 -22.92 -10.01 -8.01
C LEU A 288 -22.38 -11.35 -7.47
N VAL A 289 -23.04 -12.43 -7.87
CA VAL A 289 -22.61 -13.81 -7.59
C VAL A 289 -22.32 -14.49 -8.92
N LEU A 290 -21.08 -14.93 -9.11
CA LEU A 290 -20.66 -15.76 -10.24
C LEU A 290 -20.50 -17.21 -9.74
N VAL A 291 -21.16 -18.14 -10.41
CA VAL A 291 -21.05 -19.58 -10.17
C VAL A 291 -20.36 -20.24 -11.36
N THR A 292 -19.25 -20.92 -11.10
CA THR A 292 -18.48 -21.69 -12.09
C THR A 292 -18.25 -23.12 -11.62
N ARG A 293 -17.76 -23.99 -12.50
CA ARG A 293 -17.23 -25.29 -12.07
C ARG A 293 -15.80 -25.18 -11.56
N LEU A 294 -15.39 -26.01 -10.60
CA LEU A 294 -14.02 -26.04 -10.09
C LEU A 294 -13.07 -26.79 -11.03
N ASP A 295 -13.55 -27.83 -11.72
CA ASP A 295 -12.74 -28.63 -12.63
C ASP A 295 -12.27 -27.87 -13.88
N ASP A 296 -13.13 -27.04 -14.49
CA ASP A 296 -12.85 -26.39 -15.78
C ASP A 296 -13.14 -24.88 -15.82
N ALA A 297 -13.58 -24.30 -14.70
CA ALA A 297 -13.95 -22.88 -14.60
C ALA A 297 -15.05 -22.42 -15.57
N ARG A 298 -15.84 -23.33 -16.16
CA ARG A 298 -16.98 -22.93 -17.00
C ARG A 298 -18.12 -22.37 -16.13
N PRO A 299 -18.81 -21.32 -16.59
CA PRO A 299 -19.99 -20.80 -15.89
C PRO A 299 -21.12 -21.83 -15.77
N VAL A 300 -21.85 -21.79 -14.66
CA VAL A 300 -22.98 -22.68 -14.39
C VAL A 300 -24.30 -21.93 -14.52
N GLU A 301 -25.06 -22.24 -15.56
CA GLU A 301 -26.40 -21.67 -15.79
C GLU A 301 -27.46 -22.31 -14.89
N GLY A 302 -28.40 -21.51 -14.38
CA GLY A 302 -29.55 -21.96 -13.61
C GLY A 302 -29.18 -22.63 -12.29
N ALA A 303 -28.09 -22.22 -11.65
CA ALA A 303 -27.80 -22.53 -10.25
C ALA A 303 -28.67 -21.64 -9.36
N GLU A 304 -29.36 -22.22 -8.39
CA GLU A 304 -30.19 -21.48 -7.44
C GLU A 304 -29.31 -20.81 -6.39
N VAL A 305 -29.38 -19.49 -6.28
CA VAL A 305 -28.57 -18.69 -5.36
C VAL A 305 -29.45 -18.10 -4.26
N SER A 306 -28.98 -18.17 -3.01
CA SER A 306 -29.66 -17.57 -1.86
C SER A 306 -28.69 -16.78 -1.00
N ILE A 307 -29.08 -15.57 -0.60
CA ILE A 307 -28.34 -14.74 0.37
C ILE A 307 -29.11 -14.79 1.70
N ARG A 308 -28.43 -15.21 2.77
CA ARG A 308 -28.99 -15.32 4.13
C ARG A 308 -28.20 -14.48 5.11
N THR A 309 -28.88 -13.70 5.94
CA THR A 309 -28.27 -12.91 7.01
C THR A 309 -28.07 -13.75 8.28
N PRO A 310 -27.15 -13.38 9.21
CA PRO A 310 -26.85 -14.16 10.41
C PRO A 310 -28.03 -14.44 11.35
N ASP A 311 -29.09 -13.62 11.28
CA ASP A 311 -30.36 -13.82 11.98
C ASP A 311 -31.23 -14.95 11.41
N GLY A 312 -30.77 -15.63 10.35
CA GLY A 312 -31.47 -16.73 9.70
C GLY A 312 -32.37 -16.32 8.55
N LYS A 313 -32.60 -15.01 8.34
CA LYS A 313 -33.50 -14.49 7.31
C LYS A 313 -32.89 -14.66 5.92
N THR A 314 -33.70 -15.13 4.98
CA THR A 314 -33.36 -15.06 3.55
C THR A 314 -33.58 -13.64 3.05
N PHE A 315 -32.49 -12.95 2.71
CA PHE A 315 -32.54 -11.61 2.14
C PHE A 315 -32.99 -11.64 0.66
N TRP A 316 -32.41 -12.56 -0.12
CA TRP A 316 -32.67 -12.66 -1.56
C TRP A 316 -32.51 -14.09 -2.07
N LYS A 317 -33.28 -14.44 -3.11
CA LYS A 317 -33.13 -15.67 -3.90
C LYS A 317 -33.25 -15.37 -5.39
N GLY A 318 -32.51 -16.11 -6.20
CA GLY A 318 -32.61 -16.08 -7.66
C GLY A 318 -31.84 -17.22 -8.30
N ALA A 319 -31.63 -17.15 -9.62
CA ALA A 319 -30.87 -18.15 -10.36
C ALA A 319 -29.83 -17.49 -11.26
N THR A 320 -28.73 -18.19 -11.53
CA THR A 320 -27.71 -17.71 -12.46
C THR A 320 -28.20 -17.77 -13.91
N ASN A 321 -27.80 -16.78 -14.71
CA ASN A 321 -28.03 -16.75 -16.16
C ASN A 321 -27.04 -17.63 -16.93
N GLY A 322 -27.09 -17.62 -18.27
CA GLY A 322 -26.17 -18.38 -19.14
C GLY A 322 -24.68 -18.04 -19.00
N SER A 323 -24.35 -16.89 -18.39
CA SER A 323 -22.97 -16.51 -18.02
C SER A 323 -22.59 -16.92 -16.60
N GLY A 324 -23.44 -17.71 -15.92
CA GLY A 324 -23.23 -18.14 -14.54
C GLY A 324 -23.41 -17.03 -13.50
N ILE A 325 -24.05 -15.91 -13.86
CA ILE A 325 -24.16 -14.73 -12.99
C ILE A 325 -25.59 -14.58 -12.44
N ALA A 326 -25.68 -14.28 -11.15
CA ALA A 326 -26.88 -13.81 -10.46
C ALA A 326 -26.58 -12.45 -9.80
N VAL A 327 -27.51 -11.49 -9.88
CA VAL A 327 -27.34 -10.15 -9.26
C VAL A 327 -28.49 -9.87 -8.31
N ALA A 328 -28.19 -9.68 -7.03
CA ALA A 328 -29.14 -9.26 -6.01
C ALA A 328 -29.09 -7.73 -5.85
N PRO A 329 -30.20 -7.00 -5.99
CA PRO A 329 -30.22 -5.54 -5.82
C PRO A 329 -30.35 -5.13 -4.35
N ALA A 330 -29.97 -3.88 -4.05
CA ALA A 330 -30.16 -3.18 -2.76
C ALA A 330 -29.56 -3.90 -1.54
N THR A 331 -28.34 -4.40 -1.68
CA THR A 331 -27.64 -5.27 -0.71
C THR A 331 -26.76 -4.51 0.27
N ALA A 332 -27.27 -3.44 0.89
CA ALA A 332 -26.59 -2.73 1.98
C ALA A 332 -26.58 -3.55 3.29
N LEU A 333 -25.93 -4.71 3.25
CA LEU A 333 -25.92 -5.71 4.32
C LEU A 333 -24.76 -5.55 5.29
N ARG A 334 -23.64 -4.98 4.85
CA ARG A 334 -22.46 -4.75 5.71
C ARG A 334 -22.67 -3.58 6.65
N ASN A 335 -22.12 -3.69 7.86
CA ASN A 335 -21.98 -2.57 8.77
C ASN A 335 -20.78 -1.70 8.33
N PRO A 336 -20.96 -0.41 8.01
CA PRO A 336 -19.86 0.47 7.64
C PRO A 336 -18.80 0.67 8.74
N GLU A 337 -19.18 0.54 10.02
CA GLU A 337 -18.24 0.70 11.15
C GLU A 337 -17.35 -0.53 11.36
N ASN A 338 -17.87 -1.72 11.01
CA ASN A 338 -17.11 -2.96 11.06
C ASN A 338 -17.41 -3.83 9.83
N PRO A 339 -16.86 -3.47 8.66
CA PRO A 339 -17.17 -4.13 7.40
C PRO A 339 -16.62 -5.56 7.29
N TRP A 340 -15.75 -5.96 8.23
CA TRP A 340 -15.09 -7.26 8.27
C TRP A 340 -15.90 -8.34 9.00
N ASP A 341 -16.93 -7.95 9.75
CA ASP A 341 -17.82 -8.88 10.41
C ASP A 341 -18.62 -9.71 9.40
N LEU A 342 -19.08 -10.89 9.83
CA LEU A 342 -20.02 -11.68 9.06
C LEU A 342 -21.35 -10.93 8.90
N ALA A 343 -21.63 -10.50 7.67
CA ALA A 343 -22.85 -9.82 7.27
C ALA A 343 -23.86 -10.77 6.60
N PHE A 344 -23.39 -11.78 5.87
CA PHE A 344 -24.25 -12.73 5.18
C PHE A 344 -23.51 -14.01 4.76
N LEU A 345 -24.29 -15.04 4.42
CA LEU A 345 -23.84 -16.29 3.80
C LEU A 345 -24.59 -16.48 2.47
N ILE A 346 -23.86 -16.82 1.42
CA ILE A 346 -24.40 -17.11 0.09
C ILE A 346 -24.31 -18.61 -0.17
N THR A 347 -25.40 -19.22 -0.63
CA THR A 347 -25.40 -20.61 -1.15
C THR A 347 -25.69 -20.63 -2.63
N ALA A 348 -25.12 -21.60 -3.33
CA ALA A 348 -25.46 -21.95 -4.71
C ALA A 348 -25.77 -23.45 -4.80
N GLU A 349 -26.92 -23.81 -5.37
CA GLU A 349 -27.38 -25.19 -5.51
C GLU A 349 -27.66 -25.52 -6.98
N LYS A 350 -27.17 -26.68 -7.46
CA LYS A 350 -27.44 -27.17 -8.82
C LYS A 350 -27.44 -28.70 -8.81
N GLU A 351 -28.54 -29.31 -9.24
CA GLU A 351 -28.63 -30.76 -9.48
C GLU A 351 -28.18 -31.62 -8.28
N GLY A 352 -28.41 -31.14 -7.05
CA GLY A 352 -28.02 -31.83 -5.81
C GLY A 352 -26.58 -31.55 -5.34
N ASP A 353 -25.79 -30.78 -6.11
CA ASP A 353 -24.54 -30.17 -5.65
C ASP A 353 -24.82 -28.83 -4.94
N VAL A 354 -24.03 -28.51 -3.94
CA VAL A 354 -24.17 -27.31 -3.11
C VAL A 354 -22.81 -26.73 -2.74
N ALA A 355 -22.68 -25.42 -2.90
CA ALA A 355 -21.56 -24.64 -2.41
C ALA A 355 -22.04 -23.44 -1.58
N TYR A 356 -21.17 -22.91 -0.73
CA TYR A 356 -21.41 -21.71 0.04
C TYR A 356 -20.14 -20.89 0.27
N VAL A 357 -20.35 -19.60 0.52
CA VAL A 357 -19.33 -18.64 0.89
C VAL A 357 -19.88 -17.69 1.95
N ALA A 358 -19.04 -17.29 2.90
CA ALA A 358 -19.37 -16.32 3.93
C ALA A 358 -18.76 -14.96 3.59
N SER A 359 -19.43 -13.86 3.96
CA SER A 359 -19.01 -12.50 3.59
C SER A 359 -17.68 -12.04 4.20
N ASP A 360 -17.18 -12.76 5.21
CA ASP A 360 -15.90 -12.50 5.88
C ASP A 360 -14.77 -13.43 5.37
N TRP A 361 -15.03 -14.23 4.34
CA TRP A 361 -14.00 -14.99 3.63
C TRP A 361 -13.43 -14.14 2.51
N ASN A 362 -12.20 -13.66 2.68
CA ASN A 362 -11.55 -12.76 1.73
C ASN A 362 -10.28 -13.34 1.09
N GLU A 363 -9.70 -14.43 1.61
CA GLU A 363 -8.49 -15.09 1.08
C GLU A 363 -7.33 -14.12 0.70
N GLY A 364 -7.14 -13.04 1.47
CA GLY A 364 -6.12 -12.04 1.17
C GLY A 364 -6.46 -11.12 -0.01
N VAL A 365 -7.75 -11.01 -0.35
CA VAL A 365 -8.30 -10.15 -1.39
C VAL A 365 -9.17 -9.09 -0.75
N ALA A 366 -8.69 -7.86 -0.73
CA ALA A 366 -9.39 -6.72 -0.18
C ALA A 366 -8.93 -5.43 -0.87
N PRO A 367 -9.76 -4.37 -0.90
CA PRO A 367 -9.49 -3.16 -1.68
C PRO A 367 -8.12 -2.53 -1.40
N TRP A 368 -7.67 -2.52 -0.14
CA TRP A 368 -6.38 -1.93 0.23
C TRP A 368 -5.18 -2.65 -0.42
N PHE A 369 -5.29 -3.96 -0.68
CA PHE A 369 -4.25 -4.73 -1.38
C PHE A 369 -4.13 -4.31 -2.85
N PHE A 370 -5.09 -3.58 -3.40
CA PHE A 370 -5.04 -3.06 -4.76
C PHE A 370 -4.75 -1.55 -4.80
N ASN A 371 -4.41 -0.94 -3.65
CA ASN A 371 -4.30 0.52 -3.51
C ASN A 371 -5.59 1.26 -3.94
N VAL A 372 -6.73 0.59 -3.76
CA VAL A 372 -8.05 1.14 -4.06
C VAL A 372 -8.68 1.61 -2.76
N ASN A 373 -9.16 2.86 -2.78
CA ASN A 373 -9.91 3.40 -1.65
C ASN A 373 -11.31 2.76 -1.64
N TYR A 374 -11.81 2.42 -0.46
CA TYR A 374 -13.10 1.76 -0.28
C TYR A 374 -13.86 2.43 0.86
N ASP A 375 -15.11 2.83 0.61
CA ASP A 375 -15.94 3.52 1.60
C ASP A 375 -17.42 3.22 1.40
N LEU A 376 -17.95 2.28 2.20
CA LEU A 376 -19.37 1.92 2.21
C LEU A 376 -20.31 3.09 2.51
N SER A 377 -19.82 4.15 3.16
CA SER A 377 -20.63 5.32 3.51
C SER A 377 -20.93 6.22 2.30
N GLU A 378 -20.15 6.11 1.22
CA GLU A 378 -20.39 6.82 -0.06
C GLU A 378 -21.61 6.30 -0.82
N SER A 379 -22.28 5.25 -0.31
CA SER A 379 -23.59 4.82 -0.79
C SER A 379 -24.73 5.78 -0.45
N LYS A 380 -24.53 6.68 0.53
CA LYS A 380 -25.47 7.75 0.90
C LYS A 380 -25.14 9.05 0.15
N PRO A 381 -26.10 9.97 -0.03
CA PRO A 381 -25.83 11.25 -0.67
C PRO A 381 -24.72 12.05 0.05
N LEU A 382 -23.67 12.43 -0.68
CA LEU A 382 -22.50 13.14 -0.15
C LEU A 382 -22.62 14.64 -0.46
N LEU A 383 -22.31 15.49 0.52
CA LEU A 383 -22.15 16.91 0.30
C LEU A 383 -20.78 17.16 -0.36
N ARG A 384 -20.79 17.67 -1.59
CA ARG A 384 -19.58 18.09 -2.32
C ARG A 384 -19.59 19.59 -2.54
N GLY A 385 -18.41 20.18 -2.75
CA GLY A 385 -18.26 21.61 -2.96
C GLY A 385 -17.18 22.22 -2.08
N SER A 386 -17.21 23.54 -1.95
CA SER A 386 -16.18 24.28 -1.21
C SER A 386 -16.75 25.49 -0.49
N LEU A 387 -16.04 25.89 0.56
CA LEU A 387 -16.22 27.12 1.32
C LEU A 387 -14.89 27.87 1.24
N PHE A 388 -14.92 29.13 0.82
CA PHE A 388 -13.70 29.92 0.70
C PHE A 388 -13.93 31.40 1.05
N PRO A 389 -12.96 32.04 1.71
CA PRO A 389 -12.98 33.47 1.95
C PRO A 389 -12.67 34.26 0.66
N ASP A 390 -12.78 35.58 0.69
CA ASP A 390 -12.28 36.44 -0.40
C ASP A 390 -10.74 36.57 -0.43
N ARG A 391 -10.06 36.30 0.70
CA ARG A 391 -8.59 36.32 0.84
C ARG A 391 -8.06 35.36 1.91
N GLY A 392 -6.77 35.00 1.81
CA GLY A 392 -6.14 33.97 2.65
C GLY A 392 -5.60 34.41 4.01
N VAL A 393 -5.52 35.72 4.30
CA VAL A 393 -5.01 36.23 5.58
C VAL A 393 -5.80 37.44 6.07
N TYR A 394 -6.01 37.48 7.39
CA TYR A 394 -6.72 38.53 8.11
C TYR A 394 -5.96 38.97 9.36
N ARG A 395 -6.31 40.17 9.83
CA ARG A 395 -5.96 40.67 11.16
C ARG A 395 -7.14 40.53 12.11
N LEU A 396 -6.84 40.49 13.40
CA LEU A 396 -7.85 40.55 14.45
C LEU A 396 -8.70 41.83 14.30
N GLY A 397 -10.02 41.70 14.43
CA GLY A 397 -10.97 42.80 14.23
C GLY A 397 -11.45 43.03 12.79
N GLU A 398 -10.90 42.34 11.79
CA GLU A 398 -11.38 42.46 10.39
C GLU A 398 -12.67 41.65 10.15
N GLU A 399 -13.47 42.10 9.17
CA GLU A 399 -14.59 41.34 8.64
C GLU A 399 -14.09 40.31 7.60
N VAL A 400 -14.60 39.08 7.71
CA VAL A 400 -14.30 37.95 6.83
C VAL A 400 -15.52 37.72 5.94
N HIS A 401 -15.35 37.80 4.62
CA HIS A 401 -16.40 37.48 3.65
C HIS A 401 -16.21 36.07 3.12
N VAL A 402 -17.26 35.25 3.13
CA VAL A 402 -17.17 33.83 2.78
C VAL A 402 -18.24 33.45 1.76
N LYS A 403 -17.85 32.67 0.75
CA LYS A 403 -18.74 32.02 -0.22
C LYS A 403 -18.72 30.51 -0.01
N ALA A 404 -19.88 29.89 -0.12
CA ALA A 404 -20.04 28.45 -0.19
C ALA A 404 -20.76 28.06 -1.50
N VAL A 405 -20.28 27.01 -2.14
CA VAL A 405 -20.92 26.39 -3.32
C VAL A 405 -20.99 24.89 -3.06
N VAL A 406 -22.18 24.31 -3.13
CA VAL A 406 -22.43 22.91 -2.77
C VAL A 406 -23.24 22.14 -3.81
N ARG A 407 -23.00 20.84 -3.89
CA ARG A 407 -23.77 19.86 -4.68
C ARG A 407 -24.03 18.61 -3.85
N SER A 408 -25.06 17.86 -4.23
CA SER A 408 -25.32 16.53 -3.70
C SER A 408 -24.78 15.49 -4.69
N ASP A 409 -23.85 14.66 -4.24
CA ASP A 409 -23.31 13.54 -5.00
C ASP A 409 -24.04 12.26 -4.60
N THR A 410 -24.69 11.63 -5.57
CA THR A 410 -25.49 10.41 -5.39
C THR A 410 -24.98 9.31 -6.30
N ALA A 411 -25.46 8.07 -6.12
CA ALA A 411 -25.14 6.98 -7.06
C ALA A 411 -25.61 7.24 -8.52
N LYS A 412 -26.54 8.20 -8.71
CA LYS A 412 -26.99 8.65 -10.05
C LYS A 412 -26.15 9.81 -10.60
N GLY A 413 -25.19 10.32 -9.84
CA GLY A 413 -24.33 11.45 -10.20
C GLY A 413 -24.59 12.71 -9.35
N ILE A 414 -23.91 13.79 -9.76
CA ILE A 414 -23.96 15.11 -9.12
C ILE A 414 -25.28 15.83 -9.42
N ALA A 415 -25.93 16.35 -8.39
CA ALA A 415 -27.19 17.09 -8.45
C ALA A 415 -27.14 18.40 -7.65
N LEU A 416 -28.02 19.33 -8.02
CA LEU A 416 -28.28 20.54 -7.24
C LEU A 416 -29.11 20.21 -5.99
N LEU A 417 -28.79 20.88 -4.88
CA LEU A 417 -29.65 20.90 -3.70
C LEU A 417 -30.82 21.86 -3.93
N PRO A 418 -32.02 21.59 -3.37
CA PRO A 418 -33.16 22.50 -3.48
C PRO A 418 -32.84 23.90 -2.95
N ARG A 419 -33.43 24.93 -3.55
CA ARG A 419 -33.38 26.31 -3.03
C ARG A 419 -33.90 26.36 -1.59
N GLU A 420 -33.37 27.29 -0.79
CA GLU A 420 -33.70 27.50 0.63
C GLU A 420 -33.29 26.36 1.56
N THR A 421 -32.58 25.34 1.05
CA THR A 421 -31.96 24.31 1.89
C THR A 421 -31.00 24.99 2.88
N PRO A 422 -31.12 24.70 4.20
CA PRO A 422 -30.23 25.29 5.21
C PRO A 422 -28.85 24.62 5.17
N LEU A 423 -27.81 25.42 4.97
CA LEU A 423 -26.40 25.06 5.15
C LEU A 423 -25.94 25.58 6.51
N THR A 424 -25.65 24.67 7.44
CA THR A 424 -25.14 25.05 8.77
C THR A 424 -23.63 25.23 8.68
N VAL A 425 -23.17 26.47 8.84
CA VAL A 425 -21.76 26.85 8.80
C VAL A 425 -21.22 27.08 10.20
N VAL A 426 -19.99 26.62 10.45
CA VAL A 426 -19.27 26.73 11.73
C VAL A 426 -17.86 27.21 11.44
N VAL A 427 -17.38 28.24 12.18
CA VAL A 427 -15.99 28.71 12.12
C VAL A 427 -15.32 28.44 13.47
N ARG A 428 -14.13 27.83 13.41
CA ARG A 428 -13.28 27.54 14.56
C ARG A 428 -11.97 28.30 14.50
N ASP A 429 -11.49 28.73 15.66
CA ASP A 429 -10.18 29.37 15.81
C ASP A 429 -9.02 28.36 15.71
N SER A 430 -7.78 28.87 15.82
CA SER A 430 -6.56 28.05 15.76
C SER A 430 -6.39 27.07 16.92
N GLN A 431 -7.24 27.16 17.95
CA GLN A 431 -7.30 26.23 19.08
C GLN A 431 -8.50 25.27 18.99
N GLY A 432 -9.33 25.37 17.93
CA GLY A 432 -10.50 24.54 17.71
C GLY A 432 -11.80 25.05 18.36
N ASN A 433 -11.77 26.23 19.00
CA ASN A 433 -12.96 26.79 19.64
C ASN A 433 -13.92 27.35 18.59
N GLU A 434 -15.22 27.09 18.75
CA GLU A 434 -16.26 27.67 17.89
C GLU A 434 -16.40 29.16 18.18
N ILE A 435 -16.15 29.99 17.16
CA ILE A 435 -16.27 31.45 17.25
C ILE A 435 -17.43 32.02 16.43
N HIS A 436 -17.98 31.22 15.51
CA HIS A 436 -19.13 31.61 14.70
C HIS A 436 -19.92 30.37 14.27
N LYS A 437 -21.26 30.43 14.36
CA LYS A 437 -22.16 29.38 13.86
C LYS A 437 -23.45 29.99 13.33
N ARG A 438 -23.85 29.61 12.12
CA ARG A 438 -25.05 30.16 11.45
C ARG A 438 -25.65 29.15 10.48
N ALA A 439 -26.97 29.19 10.28
CA ALA A 439 -27.62 28.53 9.15
C ALA A 439 -27.81 29.55 8.02
N VAL A 440 -27.14 29.35 6.88
CA VAL A 440 -27.29 30.16 5.67
C VAL A 440 -28.16 29.41 4.65
N ARG A 441 -28.92 30.14 3.82
CA ARG A 441 -29.89 29.54 2.87
C ARG A 441 -29.27 29.47 1.49
N LEU A 442 -29.36 28.30 0.85
CA LEU A 442 -28.88 28.12 -0.54
C LEU A 442 -29.81 28.82 -1.54
N ASN A 443 -29.23 29.39 -2.58
CA ASN A 443 -29.94 29.92 -3.74
C ASN A 443 -30.22 28.82 -4.80
N ASP A 444 -30.77 29.21 -5.95
CA ASP A 444 -31.14 28.30 -7.05
C ASP A 444 -29.93 27.57 -7.68
N TRP A 445 -28.71 28.03 -7.44
CA TRP A 445 -27.46 27.45 -7.94
C TRP A 445 -26.72 26.62 -6.89
N GLY A 446 -27.34 26.37 -5.73
CA GLY A 446 -26.71 25.65 -4.62
C GLY A 446 -25.53 26.43 -4.01
N ALA A 447 -25.62 27.75 -3.95
CA ALA A 447 -24.60 28.61 -3.36
C ALA A 447 -25.18 29.50 -2.24
N ALA A 448 -24.31 29.96 -1.35
CA ALA A 448 -24.63 30.91 -0.28
C ALA A 448 -23.40 31.75 0.07
N ASP A 449 -23.61 32.94 0.62
CA ASP A 449 -22.56 33.83 1.14
C ASP A 449 -22.99 34.45 2.47
N TRP A 450 -21.99 34.79 3.29
CA TRP A 450 -22.17 35.54 4.54
C TRP A 450 -20.87 36.22 4.96
N SER A 451 -20.97 37.12 5.94
CA SER A 451 -19.82 37.73 6.61
C SER A 451 -19.91 37.60 8.12
N PHE A 452 -18.74 37.70 8.78
CA PHE A 452 -18.61 37.81 10.23
C PHE A 452 -17.33 38.57 10.60
N THR A 453 -17.28 39.16 11.79
CA THR A 453 -16.11 39.92 12.27
C THR A 453 -15.24 39.07 13.21
N LEU A 454 -13.93 39.08 13.00
CA LEU A 454 -12.97 38.39 13.87
C LEU A 454 -12.86 39.10 15.24
N PRO A 455 -12.93 38.37 16.37
CA PRO A 455 -12.74 38.98 17.68
C PRO A 455 -11.35 39.60 17.83
N GLN A 456 -11.24 40.77 18.47
CA GLN A 456 -9.95 41.46 18.65
C GLN A 456 -8.98 40.72 19.59
N ASN A 457 -9.50 39.82 20.42
CA ASN A 457 -8.78 39.05 21.43
C ASN A 457 -8.67 37.55 21.05
N ALA A 458 -8.96 37.19 19.79
CA ALA A 458 -8.85 35.81 19.32
C ALA A 458 -7.38 35.41 19.14
N PRO A 459 -7.03 34.11 19.24
CA PRO A 459 -5.67 33.64 19.03
C PRO A 459 -5.25 33.82 17.56
N LEU A 460 -3.95 34.07 17.33
CA LEU A 460 -3.38 34.05 15.98
C LEU A 460 -3.22 32.59 15.52
N GLY A 461 -3.17 32.37 14.20
CA GLY A 461 -3.01 31.05 13.58
C GLY A 461 -4.03 30.77 12.49
N THR A 462 -4.13 29.51 12.08
CA THR A 462 -5.05 29.07 11.03
C THR A 462 -6.44 28.80 11.59
N TYR A 463 -7.45 29.42 10.99
CA TYR A 463 -8.86 29.24 11.30
C TYR A 463 -9.49 28.30 10.28
N THR A 464 -10.48 27.54 10.69
CA THR A 464 -11.21 26.61 9.82
C THR A 464 -12.68 26.96 9.79
N ALA A 465 -13.30 26.86 8.61
CA ALA A 465 -14.72 27.03 8.42
C ALA A 465 -15.27 25.77 7.75
N SER A 466 -16.35 25.20 8.30
CA SER A 466 -17.01 24.02 7.73
C SER A 466 -18.50 24.24 7.53
N GLY A 467 -19.11 23.46 6.63
CA GLY A 467 -20.51 23.55 6.25
C GLY A 467 -21.16 22.18 6.11
N THR A 468 -22.33 22.00 6.72
CA THR A 468 -23.11 20.74 6.71
C THR A 468 -24.55 20.98 6.26
N VAL A 469 -25.13 19.98 5.59
CA VAL A 469 -26.53 19.96 5.15
C VAL A 469 -27.19 18.70 5.70
N GLU A 470 -28.39 18.84 6.28
CA GLU A 470 -29.15 17.70 6.80
C GLU A 470 -29.46 16.68 5.69
N GLY A 471 -29.30 15.39 6.00
CA GLY A 471 -29.51 14.29 5.05
C GLY A 471 -28.38 14.07 4.04
N GLN A 472 -27.33 14.89 4.06
CA GLN A 472 -26.09 14.64 3.34
C GLN A 472 -25.02 14.12 4.30
N THR A 473 -24.19 13.20 3.83
CA THR A 473 -22.97 12.78 4.52
C THR A 473 -21.80 13.66 4.08
N ARG A 474 -20.78 13.81 4.93
CA ARG A 474 -19.64 14.76 4.78
C ARG A 474 -19.98 16.24 5.05
N GLU A 475 -18.93 17.01 5.24
CA GLU A 475 -18.97 18.47 5.33
C GLU A 475 -18.05 19.06 4.25
N ILE A 476 -18.36 20.29 3.81
CA ILE A 476 -17.42 21.10 3.04
C ILE A 476 -16.58 21.94 3.99
N SER A 477 -15.35 22.28 3.63
CA SER A 477 -14.47 23.08 4.49
C SER A 477 -13.57 24.02 3.71
N GLY A 478 -13.05 25.02 4.44
CA GLY A 478 -12.06 25.99 4.00
C GLY A 478 -11.27 26.53 5.19
N SER A 479 -10.18 27.25 4.92
CA SER A 479 -9.33 27.82 5.97
C SER A 479 -8.75 29.18 5.58
N PHE A 480 -8.31 29.94 6.58
CA PHE A 480 -7.62 31.21 6.41
C PHE A 480 -6.68 31.49 7.60
N LEU A 481 -5.64 32.30 7.37
CA LEU A 481 -4.64 32.65 8.38
C LEU A 481 -5.01 33.94 9.12
N VAL A 482 -4.75 34.00 10.43
CA VAL A 482 -4.81 35.23 11.23
C VAL A 482 -3.43 35.51 11.82
N ALA A 483 -2.78 36.63 11.46
CA ALA A 483 -1.37 36.87 11.81
C ALA A 483 -1.00 38.34 12.09
N ALA A 484 0.10 38.53 12.85
CA ALA A 484 0.81 39.80 13.03
C ALA A 484 2.24 39.67 12.45
N TYR A 485 2.65 40.55 11.53
CA TYR A 485 3.91 40.41 10.77
C TYR A 485 4.79 41.69 10.81
N ARG A 486 6.14 41.53 10.79
CA ARG A 486 7.16 42.62 10.82
C ARG A 486 8.34 42.34 9.85
N ARG A 487 9.10 43.37 9.47
CA ARG A 487 10.21 43.33 8.49
C ARG A 487 11.60 42.96 9.10
N PRO A 488 12.53 42.33 8.33
CA PRO A 488 13.91 41.95 8.77
C PRO A 488 14.94 43.12 8.85
N ASP A 489 16.10 42.90 9.49
CA ASP A 489 17.16 43.91 9.77
C ASP A 489 18.49 43.77 8.96
N PHE A 490 18.79 42.59 8.39
CA PHE A 490 19.94 42.35 7.49
C PHE A 490 19.55 41.40 6.34
N ARG A 491 20.46 41.16 5.39
CA ARG A 491 20.24 40.24 4.27
C ARG A 491 21.50 39.41 3.98
N VAL A 492 21.29 38.22 3.41
CA VAL A 492 22.34 37.31 2.94
C VAL A 492 22.07 37.00 1.47
N ASP A 493 22.96 37.45 0.60
CA ASP A 493 22.91 37.17 -0.83
C ASP A 493 23.89 36.04 -1.14
N VAL A 494 23.44 34.99 -1.81
CA VAL A 494 24.31 33.91 -2.30
C VAL A 494 24.25 33.90 -3.82
N THR A 495 25.39 33.70 -4.47
CA THR A 495 25.50 33.52 -5.91
C THR A 495 26.33 32.29 -6.22
N LEU A 496 25.97 31.61 -7.31
CA LEU A 496 26.68 30.45 -7.80
C LEU A 496 26.77 30.54 -9.34
N ALA A 497 27.98 30.43 -9.89
CA ALA A 497 28.23 30.58 -11.31
C ALA A 497 29.31 29.61 -11.80
N ALA A 498 29.32 29.31 -13.11
CA ALA A 498 30.35 28.51 -13.76
C ALA A 498 30.65 29.08 -15.16
N GLU A 499 31.84 28.83 -15.70
CA GLU A 499 32.21 29.28 -17.06
C GLU A 499 31.33 28.68 -18.15
N ASN A 500 30.84 27.46 -17.92
CA ASN A 500 29.83 26.80 -18.75
C ASN A 500 28.94 25.92 -17.88
N ALA A 501 27.75 25.61 -18.40
CA ALA A 501 26.77 24.78 -17.71
C ALA A 501 26.90 23.29 -18.08
N LEU A 502 28.11 22.77 -18.30
CA LEU A 502 28.34 21.36 -18.68
C LEU A 502 29.01 20.57 -17.54
N ALA A 503 28.72 19.28 -17.50
CA ALA A 503 29.36 18.33 -16.59
C ALA A 503 30.89 18.48 -16.60
N GLY A 504 31.49 18.48 -15.42
CA GLY A 504 32.93 18.70 -15.20
C GLY A 504 33.38 20.16 -15.14
N ALA A 505 32.47 21.14 -15.25
CA ALA A 505 32.79 22.56 -15.00
C ALA A 505 33.16 22.81 -13.52
N ARG A 506 34.05 23.78 -13.28
CA ARG A 506 34.28 24.33 -11.93
C ARG A 506 33.33 25.49 -11.67
N MET A 507 32.79 25.54 -10.46
CA MET A 507 31.82 26.55 -10.06
C MET A 507 32.43 27.48 -9.02
N THR A 508 32.14 28.78 -9.15
CA THR A 508 32.50 29.79 -8.17
C THR A 508 31.24 30.19 -7.40
N GLY A 509 31.26 29.95 -6.08
CA GLY A 509 30.22 30.37 -5.14
C GLY A 509 30.63 31.62 -4.37
N VAL A 510 29.70 32.56 -4.15
CA VAL A 510 29.93 33.74 -3.31
C VAL A 510 28.77 33.93 -2.34
N VAL A 511 29.09 34.06 -1.05
CA VAL A 511 28.15 34.46 0.01
C VAL A 511 28.47 35.92 0.38
N ASP A 512 27.48 36.82 0.42
CA ASP A 512 27.60 38.25 0.75
C ASP A 512 26.58 38.61 1.85
N GLY A 513 27.09 38.83 3.07
CA GLY A 513 26.29 39.22 4.23
C GLY A 513 26.34 40.73 4.48
N ARG A 514 25.17 41.40 4.49
CA ARG A 514 25.08 42.86 4.70
C ARG A 514 23.91 43.25 5.58
N TYR A 515 24.14 44.21 6.46
CA TYR A 515 23.05 44.88 7.15
C TYR A 515 22.24 45.74 6.19
N LEU A 516 20.93 45.90 6.43
CA LEU A 516 20.07 46.71 5.53
C LEU A 516 20.44 48.21 5.52
N PHE A 517 21.23 48.67 6.50
CA PHE A 517 21.83 50.01 6.54
C PHE A 517 23.19 50.10 5.80
N GLY A 518 23.63 49.04 5.12
CA GLY A 518 24.74 49.05 4.16
C GLY A 518 26.12 48.59 4.67
N ALA A 519 26.28 48.29 5.96
CA ALA A 519 27.56 47.81 6.50
C ALA A 519 27.83 46.32 6.20
N PRO A 520 29.09 45.92 5.97
CA PRO A 520 29.46 44.51 5.74
C PRO A 520 29.41 43.71 7.05
N MET A 521 28.97 42.46 6.98
CA MET A 521 28.96 41.51 8.11
C MET A 521 30.35 40.85 8.32
N SER A 522 31.41 41.66 8.37
CA SER A 522 32.80 41.20 8.49
C SER A 522 33.00 40.28 9.69
N GLY A 523 33.67 39.14 9.47
CA GLY A 523 34.04 38.18 10.51
C GLY A 523 32.89 37.35 11.09
N ARG A 524 31.65 37.51 10.58
CA ARG A 524 30.52 36.66 10.97
C ARG A 524 30.68 35.26 10.37
N GLU A 525 30.30 34.24 11.13
CA GLU A 525 30.35 32.87 10.66
C GLU A 525 29.25 32.63 9.62
N ALA A 526 29.65 32.10 8.47
CA ALA A 526 28.75 31.56 7.47
C ALA A 526 28.84 30.02 7.54
N LYS A 527 27.74 29.39 7.92
CA LYS A 527 27.59 27.94 7.80
C LYS A 527 27.01 27.65 6.43
N TRP A 528 27.72 26.89 5.60
CA TRP A 528 27.29 26.63 4.24
C TRP A 528 27.32 25.14 3.89
N THR A 529 26.43 24.78 2.97
CA THR A 529 26.30 23.45 2.40
C THR A 529 26.24 23.56 0.89
N PHE A 530 27.08 22.76 0.22
CA PHE A 530 27.04 22.55 -1.21
C PHE A 530 26.48 21.15 -1.48
N SER A 531 25.35 21.10 -2.17
CA SER A 531 24.67 19.86 -2.52
C SER A 531 24.35 19.81 -3.99
N ARG A 532 24.01 18.61 -4.47
CA ARG A 532 23.42 18.42 -5.79
C ARG A 532 22.18 17.55 -5.71
N GLU A 533 21.25 17.79 -6.61
CA GLU A 533 20.06 16.98 -6.79
C GLU A 533 19.86 16.68 -8.29
N PRO A 534 19.61 15.42 -8.68
CA PRO A 534 19.34 15.10 -10.08
C PRO A 534 18.03 15.73 -10.54
N VAL A 535 18.01 16.24 -11.77
CA VAL A 535 16.85 16.92 -12.33
C VAL A 535 16.13 15.99 -13.31
N ALA A 536 14.86 15.71 -13.05
CA ALA A 536 14.02 14.84 -13.88
C ALA A 536 13.36 15.58 -15.08
N SER A 537 13.94 16.70 -15.51
CA SER A 537 13.44 17.52 -16.61
C SER A 537 14.57 18.16 -17.42
N VAL A 538 14.24 18.51 -18.65
CA VAL A 538 15.10 19.28 -19.55
C VAL A 538 14.73 20.76 -19.52
N PRO A 539 15.59 21.68 -20.02
CA PRO A 539 15.26 23.10 -20.09
C PRO A 539 13.95 23.41 -20.82
N GLU A 540 13.25 24.46 -20.38
CA GLU A 540 11.96 24.91 -20.95
C GLU A 540 12.06 25.18 -22.47
N ALA A 541 13.17 25.78 -22.90
CA ALA A 541 13.44 26.03 -24.33
C ALA A 541 13.43 24.74 -25.19
N ILE A 542 13.71 23.57 -24.60
CA ILE A 542 13.56 22.28 -25.27
C ILE A 542 12.09 21.86 -25.27
N THR A 543 11.41 21.89 -24.12
CA THR A 543 10.00 21.46 -24.01
C THR A 543 9.04 22.33 -24.82
N ASP A 544 9.33 23.62 -25.00
CA ASP A 544 8.53 24.55 -25.81
C ASP A 544 8.47 24.15 -27.30
N LYS A 545 9.58 23.59 -27.81
CA LYS A 545 9.70 23.15 -29.20
C LYS A 545 9.44 21.65 -29.37
N PHE A 546 9.75 20.87 -28.35
CA PHE A 546 9.66 19.41 -28.30
C PHE A 546 8.83 19.01 -27.08
N PRO A 547 7.50 19.15 -27.17
CA PRO A 547 6.62 18.93 -26.02
C PRO A 547 6.64 17.47 -25.56
N ALA A 548 6.53 17.25 -24.26
CA ALA A 548 6.74 15.96 -23.59
C ALA A 548 5.75 14.86 -24.05
N GLU A 549 4.58 15.24 -24.57
CA GLU A 549 3.58 14.34 -25.14
C GLU A 549 4.05 13.69 -26.45
N ARG A 550 5.05 14.29 -27.10
CA ARG A 550 5.62 13.82 -28.37
C ARG A 550 7.07 13.41 -28.27
N TRP A 551 7.80 13.91 -27.29
CA TRP A 551 9.24 13.72 -27.16
C TRP A 551 9.61 13.34 -25.74
N VAL A 552 10.37 12.26 -25.61
CA VAL A 552 10.94 11.82 -24.34
C VAL A 552 12.42 12.22 -24.33
N PHE A 553 12.84 12.76 -23.21
CA PHE A 553 14.24 13.05 -22.88
C PHE A 553 14.53 12.49 -21.50
N LEU A 554 15.79 12.11 -21.28
CA LEU A 554 16.27 11.51 -20.04
C LEU A 554 15.73 10.10 -19.78
N ASP A 555 16.39 9.37 -18.90
CA ASP A 555 15.89 8.12 -18.34
C ASP A 555 15.27 8.42 -16.98
N ASN A 556 13.96 8.67 -16.99
CA ASN A 556 13.23 9.01 -15.77
C ASN A 556 13.20 7.86 -14.77
N GLU A 557 13.10 6.61 -15.22
CA GLU A 557 13.07 5.44 -14.32
C GLU A 557 14.36 5.37 -13.47
N THR A 558 15.51 5.59 -14.10
CA THR A 558 16.80 5.67 -13.39
C THR A 558 16.86 6.91 -12.47
N LEU A 559 16.35 8.06 -12.93
CA LEU A 559 16.33 9.30 -12.15
C LEU A 559 15.46 9.22 -10.90
N GLU A 560 14.35 8.48 -10.95
CA GLU A 560 13.48 8.29 -9.79
C GLU A 560 14.13 7.47 -8.67
N HIS A 561 14.95 6.47 -9.03
CA HIS A 561 15.71 5.68 -8.06
C HIS A 561 16.82 6.49 -7.38
N ASP A 562 17.41 7.44 -8.11
CA ASP A 562 18.48 8.30 -7.61
C ASP A 562 17.96 9.57 -6.93
N ARG A 563 16.66 9.63 -6.58
CA ARG A 563 16.06 10.79 -5.91
C ARG A 563 16.76 11.08 -4.59
N GLY A 564 17.04 12.36 -4.36
CA GLY A 564 17.60 12.86 -3.11
C GLY A 564 18.69 13.89 -3.34
N SER A 565 18.76 14.84 -2.42
CA SER A 565 19.87 15.79 -2.36
C SER A 565 21.10 15.08 -1.78
N GLU A 566 22.17 15.03 -2.55
CA GLU A 566 23.49 14.56 -2.10
C GLU A 566 24.30 15.75 -1.57
N ASN A 567 24.74 15.69 -0.32
CA ASN A 567 25.64 16.66 0.26
C ASN A 567 27.08 16.37 -0.21
N LEU A 568 27.66 17.32 -0.94
CA LEU A 568 29.02 17.21 -1.46
C LEU A 568 30.04 17.79 -0.47
N GLU A 569 29.69 18.90 0.16
CA GLU A 569 30.54 19.58 1.12
C GLU A 569 29.73 20.43 2.11
N SER A 570 30.16 20.50 3.37
CA SER A 570 29.57 21.40 4.37
C SER A 570 30.63 21.90 5.34
N LYS A 571 30.71 23.22 5.52
CA LYS A 571 31.72 23.87 6.36
C LYS A 571 31.17 25.13 7.03
N THR A 572 31.84 25.54 8.10
CA THR A 572 31.65 26.85 8.74
C THR A 572 32.90 27.66 8.53
N GLN A 573 32.76 28.85 7.93
CA GLN A 573 33.88 29.75 7.65
C GLN A 573 33.47 31.21 7.89
N PRO A 574 34.36 32.06 8.41
CA PRO A 574 34.07 33.48 8.60
C PRO A 574 34.01 34.23 7.27
N LEU A 575 33.14 35.23 7.18
CA LEU A 575 33.13 36.22 6.10
C LEU A 575 34.39 37.11 6.17
N ASP A 576 34.94 37.48 5.01
CA ASP A 576 36.10 38.36 4.88
C ASP A 576 35.79 39.81 5.32
N ALA A 577 36.81 40.69 5.28
CA ALA A 577 36.68 42.10 5.67
C ALA A 577 35.62 42.88 4.85
N THR A 578 35.22 42.36 3.69
CA THR A 578 34.18 42.94 2.83
C THR A 578 32.79 42.32 3.04
N GLY A 579 32.66 41.39 4.00
CA GLY A 579 31.42 40.66 4.27
C GLY A 579 31.18 39.50 3.31
N LYS A 580 32.22 38.99 2.64
CA LYS A 580 32.08 37.96 1.60
C LYS A 580 32.84 36.67 1.92
N LEU A 581 32.34 35.55 1.41
CA LEU A 581 33.04 34.26 1.34
C LEU A 581 33.02 33.76 -0.11
N ARG A 582 34.18 33.36 -0.64
CA ARG A 582 34.33 32.84 -2.01
C ARG A 582 34.74 31.37 -1.97
N LEU A 583 34.06 30.53 -2.75
CA LEU A 583 34.21 29.08 -2.78
C LEU A 583 34.45 28.60 -4.21
N GLU A 584 35.34 27.63 -4.37
CA GLU A 584 35.59 26.91 -5.62
C GLU A 584 35.06 25.48 -5.47
N LEU A 585 34.04 25.14 -6.26
CA LEU A 585 33.19 23.96 -6.05
C LEU A 585 33.21 23.06 -7.30
N PRO A 586 33.56 21.77 -7.18
CA PRO A 586 33.70 20.87 -8.33
C PRO A 586 32.36 20.29 -8.80
N THR A 587 32.29 19.91 -10.09
CA THR A 587 31.20 19.08 -10.65
C THR A 587 31.75 17.80 -11.27
N ALA A 588 30.92 16.77 -11.39
CA ALA A 588 31.32 15.48 -11.96
C ALA A 588 31.25 15.50 -13.49
N LEU A 589 32.24 14.92 -14.18
CA LEU A 589 32.31 14.86 -15.66
C LEU A 589 31.40 13.76 -16.25
N ASP A 590 31.33 12.61 -15.58
CA ASP A 590 30.57 11.42 -15.96
C ASP A 590 29.18 11.38 -15.32
N ALA A 591 28.61 12.57 -15.05
CA ALA A 591 27.33 12.71 -14.36
C ALA A 591 26.16 11.97 -15.05
N GLY A 592 26.17 11.84 -16.38
CA GLY A 592 25.19 11.09 -17.19
C GLY A 592 23.77 11.67 -17.24
N LYS A 593 23.45 12.60 -16.35
CA LYS A 593 22.16 13.28 -16.15
C LYS A 593 22.35 14.71 -15.65
N PRO A 594 21.35 15.59 -15.82
CA PRO A 594 21.44 16.96 -15.31
C PRO A 594 21.32 17.00 -13.78
N TYR A 595 22.02 17.94 -13.18
CA TYR A 595 21.97 18.21 -11.74
C TYR A 595 21.75 19.70 -11.47
N ASP A 596 20.94 20.00 -10.47
CA ASP A 596 20.97 21.28 -9.80
C ASP A 596 21.98 21.23 -8.67
N TYR A 597 22.99 22.08 -8.79
CA TYR A 597 23.93 22.31 -7.71
C TYR A 597 23.43 23.49 -6.89
N SER A 598 23.27 23.29 -5.59
CA SER A 598 22.76 24.29 -4.65
C SER A 598 23.84 24.65 -3.65
N LEU A 599 24.04 25.96 -3.46
CA LEU A 599 24.84 26.52 -2.37
C LEU A 599 23.89 27.26 -1.44
N GLU A 600 23.75 26.75 -0.22
CA GLU A 600 23.02 27.39 0.85
C GLU A 600 24.00 27.88 1.91
N ALA A 601 23.81 29.11 2.39
CA ALA A 601 24.62 29.68 3.45
C ALA A 601 23.76 30.44 4.46
N GLU A 602 23.94 30.13 5.73
CA GLU A 602 23.33 30.79 6.88
C GLU A 602 24.36 31.70 7.55
N VAL A 603 24.01 32.97 7.74
CA VAL A 603 24.85 33.94 8.48
C VAL A 603 24.11 34.41 9.71
N THR A 604 24.77 34.30 10.86
CA THR A 604 24.22 34.70 12.16
C THR A 604 24.77 36.06 12.60
N ASP A 605 23.87 36.95 13.00
CA ASP A 605 24.18 38.26 13.55
C ASP A 605 24.44 38.23 15.08
N VAL A 606 24.99 39.32 15.65
CA VAL A 606 25.19 39.51 17.10
C VAL A 606 23.89 39.38 17.91
N SER A 607 22.75 39.72 17.32
CA SER A 607 21.42 39.55 17.91
C SER A 607 20.93 38.10 17.98
N ARG A 608 21.75 37.13 17.50
CA ARG A 608 21.39 35.72 17.27
C ARG A 608 20.27 35.51 16.26
N GLN A 609 19.91 36.54 15.51
CA GLN A 609 19.10 36.37 14.32
C GLN A 609 19.96 35.71 13.23
N SER A 610 19.43 34.68 12.60
CA SER A 610 20.03 34.02 11.44
C SER A 610 19.20 34.31 10.19
N ILE A 611 19.88 34.59 9.09
CA ILE A 611 19.26 34.68 7.76
C ILE A 611 20.03 33.76 6.84
N ALA A 612 19.31 32.94 6.09
CA ALA A 612 19.88 32.07 5.07
C ALA A 612 19.68 32.67 3.68
N GLY A 613 20.72 32.56 2.85
CA GLY A 613 20.64 32.79 1.42
C GLY A 613 20.95 31.49 0.68
N ARG A 614 20.38 31.35 -0.53
CA ARG A 614 20.63 30.19 -1.38
C ARG A 614 20.79 30.61 -2.84
N ALA A 615 21.68 29.93 -3.55
CA ALA A 615 21.76 29.99 -5.00
C ALA A 615 21.79 28.58 -5.58
N ALA A 616 21.18 28.41 -6.73
CA ALA A 616 21.24 27.17 -7.49
C ALA A 616 21.77 27.46 -8.89
N PHE A 617 22.48 26.50 -9.47
CA PHE A 617 22.96 26.55 -10.83
C PHE A 617 22.86 25.17 -11.46
N ARG A 618 22.23 25.09 -12.63
CA ARG A 618 22.02 23.83 -13.34
C ARG A 618 23.21 23.46 -14.19
N VAL A 619 23.61 22.20 -14.10
CA VAL A 619 24.68 21.61 -14.92
C VAL A 619 24.08 20.52 -15.80
N HIS A 620 24.25 20.67 -17.11
CA HIS A 620 23.79 19.73 -18.13
C HIS A 620 24.80 18.60 -18.32
N PRO A 621 24.33 17.37 -18.61
CA PRO A 621 25.20 16.20 -18.67
C PRO A 621 26.14 16.20 -19.87
N ALA A 622 25.75 16.83 -20.98
CA ALA A 622 26.50 16.96 -22.22
C ALA A 622 26.07 18.26 -22.95
N PRO A 623 26.76 18.67 -24.05
CA PRO A 623 26.37 19.86 -24.82
C PRO A 623 25.00 19.72 -25.53
N TRP A 624 24.38 18.55 -25.47
CA TRP A 624 23.07 18.23 -26.01
C TRP A 624 22.35 17.20 -25.13
N TYR A 625 21.03 17.16 -25.26
CA TYR A 625 20.15 16.08 -24.81
C TYR A 625 19.71 15.26 -26.02
N VAL A 626 19.65 13.94 -25.89
CA VAL A 626 19.11 13.08 -26.94
C VAL A 626 17.60 12.92 -26.74
N GLY A 627 16.81 13.22 -27.76
CA GLY A 627 15.36 13.07 -27.75
C GLY A 627 14.92 11.86 -28.55
N LEU A 628 13.96 11.12 -28.01
CA LEU A 628 13.21 10.07 -28.71
C LEU A 628 11.79 10.55 -28.93
N GLN A 629 11.26 10.35 -30.12
CA GLN A 629 9.83 10.51 -30.33
C GLN A 629 9.11 9.47 -29.47
N ALA A 630 8.18 9.94 -28.64
CA ALA A 630 7.45 9.12 -27.68
C ALA A 630 6.74 7.98 -28.43
N PRO A 631 7.03 6.70 -28.11
CA PRO A 631 6.28 5.61 -28.67
C PRO A 631 4.83 5.69 -28.17
N PRO A 632 3.85 5.19 -28.94
CA PRO A 632 2.53 4.97 -28.37
C PRO A 632 2.67 3.99 -27.20
N TYR A 633 1.96 4.25 -26.10
CA TYR A 633 2.07 3.39 -24.92
C TYR A 633 1.70 1.94 -25.24
N PHE A 634 0.72 1.76 -26.12
CA PHE A 634 0.39 0.51 -26.79
C PHE A 634 0.75 0.60 -28.29
N ALA A 635 1.75 -0.16 -28.71
CA ALA A 635 2.14 -0.33 -30.11
C ALA A 635 1.62 -1.69 -30.63
N GLU A 636 1.30 -1.81 -31.91
CA GLU A 636 0.93 -3.11 -32.50
C GLU A 636 2.20 -3.82 -32.98
N SER A 637 2.53 -4.99 -32.40
CA SER A 637 3.81 -5.69 -32.66
C SER A 637 4.02 -5.99 -34.14
N GLY A 638 2.97 -6.43 -34.85
CA GLY A 638 3.02 -6.74 -36.28
C GLY A 638 3.31 -5.55 -37.20
N LYS A 639 3.22 -4.30 -36.71
CA LYS A 639 3.55 -3.09 -37.48
C LYS A 639 4.96 -2.57 -37.22
N GLY A 640 5.63 -3.05 -36.18
CA GLY A 640 6.85 -2.43 -35.67
C GLY A 640 6.60 -1.03 -35.09
N LEU A 641 7.69 -0.30 -34.80
CA LEU A 641 7.66 1.05 -34.25
C LEU A 641 8.56 1.98 -35.08
N ASP A 642 7.99 3.06 -35.62
CA ASP A 642 8.78 4.16 -36.16
C ASP A 642 9.05 5.19 -35.05
N THR A 643 10.33 5.51 -34.83
CA THR A 643 10.73 6.52 -33.83
C THR A 643 11.65 7.57 -34.45
N GLY A 644 11.33 8.84 -34.22
CA GLY A 644 12.21 9.96 -34.51
C GLY A 644 13.31 10.11 -33.45
N VAL A 645 14.53 10.39 -33.88
CA VAL A 645 15.70 10.59 -33.01
C VAL A 645 16.31 11.94 -33.32
N LEU A 646 16.64 12.70 -32.27
CA LEU A 646 17.30 13.99 -32.42
C LEU A 646 18.25 14.27 -31.25
N ALA A 647 19.11 15.27 -31.41
CA ALA A 647 19.89 15.86 -30.34
C ALA A 647 19.56 17.35 -30.26
N VAL A 648 19.34 17.90 -29.07
CA VAL A 648 19.01 19.32 -28.86
C VAL A 648 19.97 19.91 -27.85
N ASP A 649 20.50 21.10 -28.11
CA ASP A 649 21.26 21.84 -27.12
C ASP A 649 20.36 22.35 -25.97
N PRO A 650 20.93 22.79 -24.83
CA PRO A 650 20.14 23.36 -23.73
C PRO A 650 19.29 24.60 -24.08
N LYS A 651 19.48 25.21 -25.25
CA LYS A 651 18.72 26.36 -25.77
C LYS A 651 17.60 25.94 -26.72
N GLY A 652 17.33 24.64 -26.87
CA GLY A 652 16.26 24.15 -27.74
C GLY A 652 16.63 24.10 -29.22
N GLN A 653 17.90 24.16 -29.62
CA GLN A 653 18.30 24.08 -31.02
C GLN A 653 18.77 22.67 -31.40
N PRO A 654 18.28 22.09 -32.51
CA PRO A 654 18.76 20.80 -33.00
C PRO A 654 20.26 20.82 -33.32
N VAL A 655 20.97 19.77 -32.90
CA VAL A 655 22.39 19.56 -33.15
C VAL A 655 22.55 18.39 -34.12
N ALA A 656 23.06 18.66 -35.32
CA ALA A 656 23.31 17.64 -36.33
C ALA A 656 24.67 16.95 -36.12
N GLY A 657 24.82 15.72 -36.63
CA GLY A 657 26.08 14.97 -36.62
C GLY A 657 26.38 14.24 -35.31
N VAL A 658 25.50 14.31 -34.31
CA VAL A 658 25.64 13.51 -33.08
C VAL A 658 25.29 12.06 -33.40
N LYS A 659 26.22 11.16 -33.11
CA LYS A 659 26.01 9.71 -33.19
C LYS A 659 25.26 9.22 -31.95
N VAL A 660 24.08 8.66 -32.17
CA VAL A 660 23.20 8.11 -31.14
C VAL A 660 23.13 6.61 -31.31
N ARG A 661 23.40 5.86 -30.24
CA ARG A 661 23.16 4.42 -30.18
C ARG A 661 21.76 4.18 -29.63
N LEU A 662 20.91 3.54 -30.44
CA LEU A 662 19.62 3.02 -30.01
C LEU A 662 19.76 1.57 -29.60
N ALA A 663 19.15 1.20 -28.47
CA ALA A 663 19.02 -0.19 -28.05
C ALA A 663 17.59 -0.45 -27.60
N LEU A 664 17.01 -1.52 -28.11
CA LEU A 664 15.68 -2.02 -27.76
C LEU A 664 15.84 -3.32 -26.98
N HIS A 665 15.26 -3.38 -25.79
CA HIS A 665 15.22 -4.59 -24.96
C HIS A 665 13.77 -4.98 -24.68
N GLN A 666 13.46 -6.26 -24.82
CA GLN A 666 12.23 -6.83 -24.29
C GLN A 666 12.47 -7.20 -22.83
N ILE A 667 11.57 -6.81 -21.95
CA ILE A 667 11.65 -7.15 -20.53
C ILE A 667 10.82 -8.41 -20.30
N GLN A 668 11.44 -9.41 -19.68
CA GLN A 668 10.78 -10.62 -19.23
C GLN A 668 11.17 -10.90 -17.78
N TRP A 669 10.32 -11.63 -17.08
CA TRP A 669 10.57 -12.04 -15.70
C TRP A 669 10.73 -13.55 -15.64
N GLN A 670 11.86 -14.00 -15.08
CA GLN A 670 12.10 -15.40 -14.80
C GLN A 670 11.70 -15.69 -13.36
N SER A 671 10.57 -16.38 -13.20
CA SER A 671 10.02 -16.70 -11.88
C SER A 671 10.20 -18.18 -11.58
N VAL A 672 10.85 -18.49 -10.46
CA VAL A 672 10.98 -19.84 -9.93
C VAL A 672 10.26 -19.94 -8.60
N ARG A 673 9.55 -21.04 -8.40
CA ARG A 673 8.88 -21.32 -7.12
C ARG A 673 9.84 -22.07 -6.23
N ARG A 674 10.29 -21.43 -5.15
CA ARG A 674 11.27 -21.98 -4.21
C ARG A 674 10.54 -22.54 -2.99
N ALA A 675 10.90 -23.76 -2.59
CA ALA A 675 10.46 -24.31 -1.32
C ALA A 675 11.23 -23.63 -0.18
N GLU A 676 10.48 -23.04 0.74
CA GLU A 676 10.97 -22.61 2.04
C GLU A 676 10.67 -23.72 3.07
N GLY A 677 11.44 -23.78 4.16
CA GLY A 677 11.21 -24.78 5.20
C GLY A 677 9.77 -24.72 5.73
N GLY A 678 9.22 -25.86 6.17
CA GLY A 678 7.85 -25.92 6.70
C GLY A 678 6.75 -26.07 5.64
N GLY A 679 7.08 -26.29 4.37
CA GLY A 679 6.09 -26.53 3.30
C GLY A 679 5.52 -25.25 2.67
N PHE A 680 6.11 -24.10 2.97
CA PHE A 680 5.82 -22.83 2.31
C PHE A 680 6.62 -22.72 1.01
N TYR A 681 6.06 -21.97 0.06
CA TYR A 681 6.69 -21.74 -1.23
C TYR A 681 6.59 -20.25 -1.55
N THR A 682 7.70 -19.68 -1.99
CA THR A 682 7.79 -18.28 -2.41
C THR A 682 8.19 -18.20 -3.88
N TRP A 683 7.70 -17.17 -4.57
CA TRP A 683 8.14 -16.83 -5.91
C TRP A 683 9.40 -15.97 -5.83
N GLU A 684 10.52 -16.52 -6.28
CA GLU A 684 11.70 -15.72 -6.60
C GLU A 684 11.61 -15.32 -8.06
N THR A 685 11.52 -14.02 -8.32
CA THR A 685 11.44 -13.49 -9.68
C THR A 685 12.66 -12.62 -10.01
N GLU A 686 13.27 -12.88 -11.16
CA GLU A 686 14.39 -12.10 -11.69
C GLU A 686 13.97 -11.38 -12.98
N ARG A 687 14.16 -10.05 -13.04
CA ARG A 687 13.97 -9.25 -14.25
C ARG A 687 15.11 -9.53 -15.25
N LYS A 688 14.77 -9.90 -16.48
CA LYS A 688 15.69 -10.15 -17.60
C LYS A 688 15.45 -9.15 -18.72
N GLU A 689 16.53 -8.51 -19.17
CA GLU A 689 16.53 -7.70 -20.38
C GLU A 689 17.02 -8.54 -21.57
N ILE A 690 16.13 -8.80 -22.52
CA ILE A 690 16.42 -9.56 -23.72
C ILE A 690 16.65 -8.57 -24.86
N ALA A 691 17.85 -8.56 -25.42
CA ALA A 691 18.17 -7.68 -26.55
C ALA A 691 17.26 -7.99 -27.75
N ALA A 692 16.49 -7.00 -28.18
CA ALA A 692 15.58 -7.08 -29.33
C ALA A 692 16.10 -6.30 -30.55
N GLY A 693 17.11 -5.44 -30.37
CA GLY A 693 17.83 -4.82 -31.48
C GLY A 693 18.73 -3.66 -31.04
N SER A 694 19.68 -3.30 -31.90
CA SER A 694 20.59 -2.17 -31.70
C SER A 694 20.89 -1.49 -33.03
N TRP A 695 20.91 -0.16 -33.02
CA TRP A 695 21.12 0.66 -34.22
C TRP A 695 21.97 1.88 -33.90
N GLU A 696 22.68 2.40 -34.91
CA GLU A 696 23.34 3.70 -34.85
C GLU A 696 22.58 4.68 -35.73
N VAL A 697 22.23 5.84 -35.18
CA VAL A 697 21.53 6.91 -35.88
C VAL A 697 22.37 8.18 -35.76
N THR A 698 22.60 8.86 -36.89
CA THR A 698 23.22 10.18 -36.88
C THR A 698 22.12 11.22 -36.96
N THR A 699 22.12 12.14 -36.01
CA THR A 699 21.12 13.22 -35.93
C THR A 699 21.30 14.25 -37.03
N ALA A 700 20.21 14.91 -37.41
CA ALA A 700 20.17 15.99 -38.39
C ALA A 700 19.36 17.18 -37.82
N ALA A 701 19.24 18.26 -38.60
CA ALA A 701 18.42 19.41 -38.21
C ALA A 701 16.93 19.04 -38.03
N SER A 702 16.44 18.09 -38.82
CA SER A 702 15.13 17.44 -38.64
C SER A 702 15.30 16.08 -37.95
N PRO A 703 14.26 15.57 -37.25
CA PRO A 703 14.29 14.24 -36.65
C PRO A 703 14.71 13.15 -37.63
N ALA A 704 15.71 12.36 -37.26
CA ALA A 704 16.12 11.17 -38.00
C ALA A 704 15.17 10.02 -37.64
N THR A 705 14.34 9.58 -38.59
CA THR A 705 13.38 8.49 -38.34
C THR A 705 14.05 7.13 -38.48
N ARG A 706 13.75 6.22 -37.55
CA ARG A 706 14.20 4.83 -37.57
C ARG A 706 13.02 3.88 -37.34
N HIS A 707 12.87 2.92 -38.25
CA HIS A 707 11.95 1.81 -38.08
C HIS A 707 12.58 0.71 -37.20
N LEU A 708 11.85 0.27 -36.18
CA LEU A 708 12.23 -0.74 -35.20
C LEU A 708 11.26 -1.94 -35.29
N PRO A 709 11.70 -3.10 -35.79
CA PRO A 709 10.89 -4.32 -35.76
C PRO A 709 10.58 -4.74 -34.31
N LEU A 710 9.36 -5.19 -34.05
CA LEU A 710 8.94 -5.74 -32.76
C LEU A 710 8.68 -7.25 -32.94
N PRO A 711 9.54 -8.13 -32.38
CA PRO A 711 9.48 -9.56 -32.69
C PRO A 711 8.25 -10.28 -32.11
N SER A 712 7.69 -9.80 -31.01
CA SER A 712 6.51 -10.36 -30.36
C SER A 712 5.78 -9.32 -29.52
N GLY A 713 4.60 -9.65 -29.00
CA GLY A 713 3.97 -8.83 -27.96
C GLY A 713 4.76 -8.91 -26.64
N GLY A 714 4.77 -7.82 -25.87
CA GLY A 714 5.35 -7.76 -24.53
C GLY A 714 5.74 -6.34 -24.11
N TYR A 715 6.44 -6.20 -22.99
CA TYR A 715 6.96 -4.91 -22.54
C TYR A 715 8.36 -4.67 -23.10
N TYR A 716 8.57 -3.51 -23.72
CA TYR A 716 9.82 -3.11 -24.35
C TYR A 716 10.34 -1.81 -23.74
N VAL A 717 11.66 -1.73 -23.59
CA VAL A 717 12.38 -0.50 -23.23
C VAL A 717 13.23 -0.08 -24.42
N LEU A 718 12.94 1.10 -24.95
CA LEU A 718 13.75 1.76 -25.97
C LEU A 718 14.67 2.77 -25.28
N SER A 719 15.98 2.65 -25.54
CA SER A 719 16.98 3.57 -25.00
C SER A 719 17.83 4.18 -26.10
N ALA A 720 18.26 5.42 -25.88
CA ALA A 720 19.11 6.19 -26.77
C ALA A 720 20.25 6.83 -25.97
N THR A 721 21.49 6.59 -26.39
CA THR A 721 22.68 7.10 -25.70
C THR A 721 23.59 7.82 -26.70
N ALA A 722 24.09 8.99 -26.31
CA ALA A 722 25.14 9.71 -27.05
C ALA A 722 26.28 10.12 -26.11
N ARG A 723 27.49 10.25 -26.67
CA ARG A 723 28.70 10.65 -25.95
C ARG A 723 29.50 11.66 -26.76
N ASP A 724 30.03 12.69 -26.10
CA ASP A 724 30.95 13.65 -26.70
C ASP A 724 32.42 13.19 -26.65
N ALA A 725 33.32 13.95 -27.28
CA ALA A 725 34.75 13.65 -27.28
C ALA A 725 35.44 13.86 -25.92
N ALA A 726 34.86 14.68 -25.03
CA ALA A 726 35.36 14.91 -23.67
C ALA A 726 34.91 13.82 -22.68
N GLY A 727 34.09 12.86 -23.13
CA GLY A 727 33.63 11.74 -22.34
C GLY A 727 32.26 11.95 -21.69
N ARG A 728 31.62 13.11 -21.87
CA ARG A 728 30.28 13.42 -21.37
C ARG A 728 29.22 12.62 -22.11
N SER A 729 28.19 12.16 -21.41
CA SER A 729 27.13 11.34 -22.00
C SER A 729 25.76 11.82 -21.59
N THR A 730 24.78 11.56 -22.45
CA THR A 730 23.36 11.69 -22.14
C THR A 730 22.66 10.41 -22.56
N ARG A 731 21.68 9.98 -21.75
CA ARG A 731 20.86 8.80 -22.00
C ARG A 731 19.39 9.15 -21.83
N THR A 732 18.59 8.65 -22.76
CA THR A 732 17.13 8.72 -22.75
C THR A 732 16.58 7.30 -22.81
N ALA A 733 15.57 6.99 -22.02
CA ALA A 733 14.91 5.70 -22.07
C ALA A 733 13.40 5.85 -21.87
N THR A 734 12.63 4.99 -22.55
CA THR A 734 11.18 4.97 -22.45
C THR A 734 10.65 3.55 -22.65
N GLY A 735 9.63 3.20 -21.88
CA GLY A 735 8.97 1.89 -21.94
C GLY A 735 7.61 1.97 -22.64
N PHE A 736 7.26 0.91 -23.38
CA PHE A 736 5.95 0.75 -24.01
C PHE A 736 5.58 -0.73 -24.13
N TYR A 737 4.29 -1.00 -24.32
CA TYR A 737 3.79 -2.35 -24.57
C TYR A 737 3.59 -2.55 -26.07
N ALA A 738 4.15 -3.64 -26.60
CA ALA A 738 3.78 -4.15 -27.91
C ALA A 738 2.62 -5.14 -27.72
N LEU A 739 1.46 -4.85 -28.30
CA LEU A 739 0.30 -5.72 -28.32
C LEU A 739 0.40 -6.67 -29.51
N GLY A 740 0.09 -7.94 -29.28
CA GLY A 740 0.05 -8.94 -30.33
C GLY A 740 0.24 -10.34 -29.76
N GLU A 741 0.36 -11.29 -30.67
CA GLU A 741 0.59 -12.69 -30.29
C GLU A 741 1.96 -12.87 -29.64
N GLY A 742 2.04 -13.89 -28.80
CA GLY A 742 3.25 -14.27 -28.09
C GLY A 742 3.04 -14.39 -26.59
N TYR A 743 3.90 -15.19 -25.98
CA TYR A 743 3.97 -15.37 -24.55
C TYR A 743 4.87 -14.29 -23.94
N THR A 744 4.33 -13.53 -22.98
CA THR A 744 5.13 -12.67 -22.11
C THR A 744 5.12 -13.23 -20.69
N ALA A 745 6.31 -13.49 -20.14
CA ALA A 745 6.49 -13.87 -18.75
C ALA A 745 6.47 -12.61 -17.88
N TRP A 746 5.36 -12.37 -17.21
CA TRP A 746 5.22 -11.30 -16.21
C TRP A 746 5.78 -11.70 -14.85
N GLU A 747 6.03 -10.71 -14.01
CA GLU A 747 6.44 -10.91 -12.63
C GLU A 747 5.43 -11.77 -11.86
N ARG A 748 5.93 -12.72 -11.07
CA ARG A 748 5.09 -13.57 -10.21
C ARG A 748 5.28 -13.21 -8.75
N TYR A 749 4.18 -13.28 -8.04
CA TYR A 749 4.07 -12.94 -6.63
C TYR A 749 3.33 -14.05 -5.88
N ASP A 750 3.50 -14.11 -4.57
CA ASP A 750 2.86 -15.09 -3.68
C ASP A 750 1.38 -14.79 -3.36
N HIS A 751 0.85 -13.72 -3.93
CA HIS A 751 -0.56 -13.34 -3.81
C HIS A 751 -1.35 -13.59 -5.10
N ASN A 752 -2.67 -13.63 -5.00
CA ASN A 752 -3.57 -13.86 -6.13
C ASN A 752 -3.86 -12.59 -6.98
N ARG A 753 -3.11 -11.50 -6.82
CA ARG A 753 -3.29 -10.27 -7.60
C ARG A 753 -2.64 -10.34 -8.99
N ILE A 754 -3.21 -9.63 -9.96
CA ILE A 754 -2.65 -9.35 -11.28
C ILE A 754 -2.72 -7.85 -11.59
N ASP A 755 -1.82 -7.38 -12.44
CA ASP A 755 -1.82 -5.98 -12.87
C ASP A 755 -2.73 -5.77 -14.08
N LEU A 756 -3.50 -4.69 -14.02
CA LEU A 756 -4.25 -4.16 -15.15
C LEU A 756 -3.60 -2.85 -15.59
N VAL A 757 -3.16 -2.80 -16.85
CA VAL A 757 -2.45 -1.64 -17.39
C VAL A 757 -3.36 -0.94 -18.40
N PRO A 758 -3.88 0.25 -18.11
CA PRO A 758 -4.70 0.98 -19.07
C PRO A 758 -3.80 1.74 -20.06
N GLU A 759 -4.27 1.92 -21.29
CA GLU A 759 -3.56 2.70 -22.32
C GLU A 759 -3.35 4.16 -21.89
N ARG A 760 -4.32 4.71 -21.16
CA ARG A 760 -4.32 6.05 -20.55
C ARG A 760 -5.00 5.99 -19.18
N MET A 761 -4.64 6.89 -18.28
CA MET A 761 -5.30 7.01 -16.95
C MET A 761 -6.52 7.94 -16.95
N ARG A 762 -6.70 8.76 -17.99
CA ARG A 762 -7.78 9.75 -18.11
C ARG A 762 -8.54 9.54 -19.40
N TYR A 763 -9.85 9.53 -19.28
CA TYR A 763 -10.78 9.40 -20.39
C TYR A 763 -11.88 10.45 -20.31
N ARG A 764 -12.50 10.70 -21.46
CA ARG A 764 -13.74 11.47 -21.55
C ARG A 764 -14.93 10.54 -21.78
N PRO A 765 -16.13 10.92 -21.34
CA PRO A 765 -17.35 10.23 -21.74
C PRO A 765 -17.42 10.05 -23.27
N GLY A 766 -17.80 8.85 -23.73
CA GLY A 766 -17.85 8.46 -25.14
C GLY A 766 -16.54 7.87 -25.69
N GLU A 767 -15.43 7.93 -24.95
CA GLU A 767 -14.19 7.22 -25.31
C GLU A 767 -14.25 5.75 -24.85
N THR A 768 -13.41 4.90 -25.46
CA THR A 768 -13.20 3.50 -25.05
C THR A 768 -11.81 3.36 -24.44
N ALA A 769 -11.73 2.85 -23.22
CA ALA A 769 -10.49 2.49 -22.56
C ALA A 769 -10.00 1.12 -23.01
N ARG A 770 -8.72 1.02 -23.40
CA ARG A 770 -8.03 -0.25 -23.66
C ARG A 770 -7.22 -0.62 -22.44
N ILE A 771 -7.39 -1.84 -21.93
CA ILE A 771 -6.77 -2.31 -20.69
C ILE A 771 -6.09 -3.65 -20.95
N LEU A 772 -4.77 -3.66 -20.81
CA LEU A 772 -3.94 -4.86 -20.90
C LEU A 772 -4.00 -5.65 -19.57
N VAL A 773 -4.28 -6.94 -19.66
CA VAL A 773 -4.29 -7.87 -18.53
C VAL A 773 -2.95 -8.60 -18.46
N LYS A 774 -2.15 -8.37 -17.41
CA LYS A 774 -0.92 -9.15 -17.17
C LYS A 774 -1.24 -10.48 -16.49
N SER A 775 -1.63 -11.46 -17.29
CA SER A 775 -2.05 -12.76 -16.78
C SER A 775 -0.87 -13.73 -16.62
N PRO A 776 -0.78 -14.51 -15.53
CA PRO A 776 0.17 -15.60 -15.40
C PRO A 776 -0.22 -16.84 -16.23
N TRP A 777 -1.39 -16.81 -16.89
CA TRP A 777 -1.96 -17.90 -17.67
C TRP A 777 -2.25 -17.45 -19.11
N GLU A 778 -2.03 -18.36 -20.07
CA GLU A 778 -2.41 -18.14 -21.46
C GLU A 778 -3.92 -18.28 -21.68
N THR A 779 -4.57 -19.15 -20.89
CA THR A 779 -6.01 -19.39 -20.94
C THR A 779 -6.62 -19.43 -19.55
N ALA A 780 -7.79 -18.80 -19.42
CA ALA A 780 -8.62 -18.72 -18.21
C ALA A 780 -10.04 -18.24 -18.55
N THR A 781 -11.01 -18.57 -17.70
CA THR A 781 -12.33 -17.92 -17.72
C THR A 781 -12.21 -16.57 -17.02
N GLY A 782 -12.63 -15.49 -17.67
CA GLY A 782 -12.56 -14.14 -17.13
C GLY A 782 -13.93 -13.54 -16.83
N LEU A 783 -14.01 -12.70 -15.81
CA LEU A 783 -15.10 -11.76 -15.56
C LEU A 783 -14.50 -10.36 -15.49
N ILE A 784 -14.92 -9.48 -16.40
CA ILE A 784 -14.65 -8.04 -16.32
C ILE A 784 -15.87 -7.33 -15.75
N THR A 785 -15.62 -6.40 -14.83
CA THR A 785 -16.64 -5.56 -14.19
C THR A 785 -16.20 -4.11 -14.17
N THR A 786 -17.15 -3.19 -14.35
CA THR A 786 -17.00 -1.79 -13.95
C THR A 786 -17.72 -1.56 -12.64
N GLU A 787 -17.07 -0.86 -11.72
CA GLU A 787 -17.45 -0.81 -10.30
C GLU A 787 -17.32 0.61 -9.75
N ARG A 788 -18.22 0.90 -8.81
CA ARG A 788 -18.22 2.03 -7.88
C ARG A 788 -19.17 1.66 -6.73
N GLU A 789 -20.18 2.49 -6.40
CA GLU A 789 -21.14 2.22 -5.31
C GLU A 789 -21.86 0.85 -5.42
N GLY A 790 -21.79 0.22 -6.60
CA GLY A 790 -21.83 -1.22 -6.79
C GLY A 790 -21.28 -1.66 -8.14
N VAL A 791 -21.57 -2.91 -8.55
CA VAL A 791 -21.24 -3.39 -9.90
C VAL A 791 -22.17 -2.73 -10.90
N ARG A 792 -21.62 -2.00 -11.87
CA ARG A 792 -22.36 -1.23 -12.89
C ARG A 792 -22.54 -2.04 -14.17
N THR A 793 -21.43 -2.56 -14.70
CA THR A 793 -21.42 -3.47 -15.85
C THR A 793 -20.59 -4.70 -15.54
N GLN A 794 -20.94 -5.81 -16.21
CA GLN A 794 -20.35 -7.12 -16.00
C GLN A 794 -20.37 -7.93 -17.30
N LYS A 795 -19.27 -8.59 -17.62
CA LYS A 795 -19.16 -9.44 -18.82
C LYS A 795 -18.16 -10.57 -18.60
N THR A 796 -18.57 -11.80 -18.92
CA THR A 796 -17.66 -12.94 -18.97
C THR A 796 -16.90 -12.97 -20.29
N PHE A 797 -15.64 -13.40 -20.26
CA PHE A 797 -14.81 -13.57 -21.46
C PHE A 797 -13.86 -14.77 -21.30
N THR A 798 -13.19 -15.17 -22.39
CA THR A 798 -12.12 -16.17 -22.34
C THR A 798 -10.81 -15.46 -22.59
N LEU A 799 -9.88 -15.57 -21.66
CA LEU A 799 -8.51 -15.10 -21.85
C LEU A 799 -7.80 -16.01 -22.86
N ARG A 800 -7.11 -15.42 -23.85
CA ARG A 800 -6.44 -16.18 -24.92
C ARG A 800 -4.93 -15.97 -24.98
N SER A 801 -4.40 -15.08 -24.15
CA SER A 801 -2.98 -14.75 -24.09
C SER A 801 -2.60 -14.27 -22.68
N THR A 802 -1.31 -14.33 -22.33
CA THR A 802 -0.81 -13.69 -21.10
C THR A 802 -0.89 -12.17 -21.12
N GLN A 803 -1.22 -11.58 -22.28
CA GLN A 803 -1.27 -10.14 -22.54
C GLN A 803 -2.54 -9.71 -23.29
N GLU A 804 -3.68 -10.32 -22.96
CA GLU A 804 -4.98 -9.96 -23.55
C GLU A 804 -5.33 -8.49 -23.27
N THR A 805 -5.87 -7.78 -24.26
CA THR A 805 -6.36 -6.40 -24.09
C THR A 805 -7.88 -6.39 -24.12
N LEU A 806 -8.49 -5.77 -23.11
CA LEU A 806 -9.93 -5.63 -22.97
C LEU A 806 -10.35 -4.18 -23.25
N GLU A 807 -11.53 -4.02 -23.84
CA GLU A 807 -12.12 -2.71 -24.14
C GLU A 807 -13.26 -2.40 -23.18
N VAL A 808 -13.24 -1.20 -22.59
CA VAL A 808 -14.24 -0.70 -21.65
C VAL A 808 -14.76 0.65 -22.14
N PRO A 809 -16.03 0.74 -22.57
CA PRO A 809 -16.62 2.03 -22.93
C PRO A 809 -16.79 2.91 -21.68
N ILE A 810 -16.50 4.20 -21.80
CA ILE A 810 -16.60 5.18 -20.72
C ILE A 810 -17.86 6.04 -20.93
N GLU A 811 -18.73 6.11 -19.92
CA GLU A 811 -20.00 6.82 -20.00
C GLU A 811 -20.01 8.11 -19.16
N GLU A 812 -20.99 8.99 -19.37
CA GLU A 812 -21.13 10.23 -18.57
C GLU A 812 -21.36 9.92 -17.08
N ALA A 813 -22.06 8.83 -16.78
CA ALA A 813 -22.32 8.40 -15.42
C ALA A 813 -21.06 7.89 -14.69
N ASP A 814 -19.94 7.72 -15.39
CA ASP A 814 -18.65 7.29 -14.83
C ASP A 814 -17.81 8.47 -14.33
N VAL A 815 -18.24 9.71 -14.54
CA VAL A 815 -17.63 10.90 -13.92
C VAL A 815 -17.81 10.82 -12.39
N PRO A 816 -16.76 11.07 -11.58
CA PRO A 816 -15.40 11.51 -11.97
C PRO A 816 -14.38 10.37 -12.14
N ASN A 817 -14.75 9.13 -11.80
CA ASN A 817 -13.92 7.95 -11.95
C ASN A 817 -14.75 6.66 -11.97
N VAL A 818 -14.15 5.62 -12.53
CA VAL A 818 -14.67 4.25 -12.57
C VAL A 818 -13.56 3.25 -12.24
N TYR A 819 -13.89 2.22 -11.48
CA TYR A 819 -13.00 1.10 -11.23
C TYR A 819 -13.28 -0.02 -12.23
N VAL A 820 -12.23 -0.59 -12.80
CA VAL A 820 -12.32 -1.79 -13.63
C VAL A 820 -11.66 -2.93 -12.89
N SER A 821 -12.38 -4.04 -12.76
CA SER A 821 -11.88 -5.27 -12.17
C SER A 821 -11.87 -6.40 -13.19
N VAL A 822 -10.86 -7.25 -13.12
CA VAL A 822 -10.77 -8.49 -13.89
C VAL A 822 -10.50 -9.65 -12.94
N LEU A 823 -11.46 -10.56 -12.83
CA LEU A 823 -11.31 -11.85 -12.16
C LEU A 823 -11.02 -12.91 -13.22
N LEU A 824 -9.89 -13.59 -13.11
CA LEU A 824 -9.54 -14.77 -13.89
C LEU A 824 -9.71 -16.02 -13.02
N LEU A 825 -10.35 -17.03 -13.58
CA LEU A 825 -10.60 -18.32 -12.96
C LEU A 825 -9.95 -19.40 -13.82
N LYS A 826 -9.23 -20.29 -13.16
CA LYS A 826 -8.60 -21.45 -13.78
C LYS A 826 -9.07 -22.70 -13.06
N GLY A 827 -9.62 -23.62 -13.84
CA GLY A 827 -9.98 -24.95 -13.35
C GLY A 827 -8.75 -25.78 -13.02
N ARG A 828 -8.99 -27.01 -12.61
CA ARG A 828 -7.94 -27.96 -12.24
C ARG A 828 -7.05 -28.30 -13.45
N THR A 829 -5.73 -28.22 -13.28
CA THR A 829 -4.76 -28.49 -14.36
C THR A 829 -4.04 -29.82 -14.24
N GLY A 830 -4.17 -30.53 -13.13
CA GLY A 830 -3.54 -31.83 -12.90
C GLY A 830 -4.14 -32.59 -11.72
N SER A 831 -3.95 -33.90 -11.71
CA SER A 831 -4.40 -34.74 -10.59
C SER A 831 -3.57 -34.48 -9.35
N TYR A 832 -4.21 -34.61 -8.18
CA TYR A 832 -3.53 -34.60 -6.90
C TYR A 832 -2.49 -35.75 -6.84
N THR A 833 -1.32 -35.47 -6.26
CA THR A 833 -0.28 -36.49 -6.04
C THR A 833 0.08 -36.56 -4.57
N ASP A 834 0.09 -37.76 -3.99
CA ASP A 834 0.36 -38.00 -2.57
C ASP A 834 1.78 -37.59 -2.11
N THR A 835 2.66 -37.24 -3.04
CA THR A 835 4.07 -36.91 -2.78
C THR A 835 4.35 -35.42 -2.57
N ASP A 836 3.41 -34.53 -2.89
CA ASP A 836 3.58 -33.07 -2.80
C ASP A 836 2.31 -32.43 -2.22
N ALA A 837 2.41 -31.90 -0.99
CA ALA A 837 1.32 -31.25 -0.28
C ALA A 837 0.94 -29.87 -0.87
N SER A 838 1.71 -29.33 -1.83
CA SER A 838 1.49 -27.99 -2.38
C SER A 838 0.37 -27.90 -3.42
N ASP A 839 -0.10 -29.04 -3.95
CA ASP A 839 -1.07 -29.20 -5.04
C ASP A 839 -1.08 -28.04 -6.05
N PRO A 840 -0.04 -27.92 -6.91
CA PRO A 840 0.04 -26.85 -7.89
C PRO A 840 -1.05 -26.93 -8.97
N GLY A 841 -1.76 -28.06 -9.07
CA GLY A 841 -2.80 -28.30 -10.06
C GLY A 841 -4.19 -27.89 -9.62
N LYS A 842 -4.38 -27.46 -8.36
CA LYS A 842 -5.69 -27.08 -7.82
C LYS A 842 -6.31 -25.88 -8.54
N PRO A 843 -7.66 -25.76 -8.54
CA PRO A 843 -8.35 -24.59 -9.05
C PRO A 843 -7.81 -23.32 -8.40
N ALA A 844 -7.68 -22.27 -9.21
CA ALA A 844 -7.05 -21.03 -8.78
C ALA A 844 -7.75 -19.83 -9.40
N PHE A 845 -7.62 -18.68 -8.75
CA PHE A 845 -8.09 -17.41 -9.28
C PHE A 845 -6.98 -16.35 -9.30
N ARG A 846 -7.17 -15.34 -10.13
CA ARG A 846 -6.40 -14.09 -10.10
C ARG A 846 -7.33 -12.90 -10.19
N LEU A 847 -7.07 -11.84 -9.44
CA LEU A 847 -7.89 -10.63 -9.44
C LEU A 847 -7.01 -9.40 -9.70
N GLY A 848 -7.46 -8.50 -10.56
CA GLY A 848 -6.82 -7.21 -10.80
C GLY A 848 -7.83 -6.09 -10.73
N TYR A 849 -7.38 -4.92 -10.30
CA TYR A 849 -8.15 -3.68 -10.26
C TYR A 849 -7.35 -2.54 -10.87
N VAL A 850 -8.02 -1.63 -11.55
CA VAL A 850 -7.48 -0.33 -11.97
C VAL A 850 -8.54 0.74 -11.86
N GLU A 851 -8.16 1.92 -11.42
CA GLU A 851 -9.01 3.10 -11.43
C GLU A 851 -8.73 3.94 -12.68
N LEU A 852 -9.79 4.31 -13.40
CA LEU A 852 -9.73 5.25 -14.51
C LEU A 852 -10.38 6.56 -14.10
N LYS A 853 -9.69 7.67 -14.35
CA LYS A 853 -10.24 9.02 -14.15
C LYS A 853 -11.10 9.38 -15.37
N VAL A 854 -12.28 9.89 -15.10
CA VAL A 854 -13.24 10.30 -16.11
C VAL A 854 -13.50 11.79 -15.92
N GLU A 855 -12.87 12.60 -16.76
CA GLU A 855 -12.97 14.05 -16.69
C GLU A 855 -13.90 14.53 -17.81
N ASP A 856 -14.99 15.19 -17.45
CA ASP A 856 -15.85 15.83 -18.43
C ASP A 856 -15.51 17.32 -18.54
N ALA A 857 -14.67 17.63 -19.54
CA ALA A 857 -14.33 19.01 -19.89
C ALA A 857 -15.57 19.86 -20.20
N ALA A 858 -16.71 19.26 -20.60
CA ALA A 858 -17.97 19.96 -20.83
C ALA A 858 -18.52 20.64 -19.56
N LYS A 859 -18.12 20.19 -18.36
CA LYS A 859 -18.59 20.76 -17.08
C LYS A 859 -17.83 22.02 -16.64
N ARG A 860 -16.74 22.41 -17.34
CA ARG A 860 -15.95 23.61 -17.03
C ARG A 860 -16.43 24.82 -17.84
N LEU A 861 -16.84 25.88 -17.17
CA LEU A 861 -17.17 27.15 -17.83
C LEU A 861 -15.88 27.93 -18.17
N LYS A 862 -15.85 28.54 -19.36
CA LYS A 862 -14.82 29.51 -19.74
C LYS A 862 -15.27 30.88 -19.27
N VAL A 863 -14.57 31.43 -18.27
CA VAL A 863 -14.83 32.76 -17.73
C VAL A 863 -13.71 33.69 -18.15
N GLN A 864 -14.05 34.78 -18.83
CA GLN A 864 -13.09 35.85 -19.13
C GLN A 864 -13.53 37.12 -18.42
N VAL A 865 -12.59 37.78 -17.76
CA VAL A 865 -12.79 39.04 -17.07
C VAL A 865 -11.94 40.09 -17.77
N ALA A 866 -12.57 41.16 -18.23
CA ALA A 866 -11.92 42.29 -18.87
C ALA A 866 -12.30 43.58 -18.15
N THR A 867 -11.33 44.48 -18.03
CA THR A 867 -11.52 45.83 -17.53
C THR A 867 -11.48 46.82 -18.69
N ASP A 868 -12.11 47.99 -18.55
CA ASP A 868 -12.05 49.03 -19.57
C ASP A 868 -10.68 49.73 -19.65
N ARG A 869 -9.85 49.58 -18.62
CA ARG A 869 -8.48 50.12 -18.51
C ARG A 869 -7.56 49.17 -17.73
N GLU A 870 -6.26 49.25 -18.00
CA GLU A 870 -5.22 48.50 -17.27
C GLU A 870 -4.83 49.15 -15.94
N GLU A 871 -4.89 50.47 -15.84
CA GLU A 871 -4.54 51.23 -14.64
C GLU A 871 -5.66 52.19 -14.22
N TYR A 872 -5.81 52.35 -12.90
CA TYR A 872 -6.78 53.23 -12.26
C TYR A 872 -6.09 54.07 -11.19
N ARG A 873 -6.48 55.34 -11.09
CA ARG A 873 -6.09 56.20 -9.96
C ARG A 873 -7.01 55.91 -8.76
N PRO A 874 -6.57 56.23 -7.52
CA PRO A 874 -7.44 56.14 -6.36
C PRO A 874 -8.76 56.87 -6.57
N ALA A 875 -9.87 56.22 -6.20
CA ALA A 875 -11.25 56.67 -6.38
C ALA A 875 -11.81 56.67 -7.83
N ASP A 876 -11.06 56.17 -8.83
CA ASP A 876 -11.61 55.93 -10.16
C ASP A 876 -12.69 54.82 -10.13
N LYS A 877 -13.66 54.92 -11.06
CA LYS A 877 -14.64 53.84 -11.30
C LYS A 877 -14.12 52.91 -12.39
N ALA A 878 -13.99 51.62 -12.08
CA ALA A 878 -13.67 50.58 -13.05
C ALA A 878 -14.94 49.96 -13.64
N ARG A 879 -14.99 49.75 -14.96
CA ARG A 879 -16.02 48.94 -15.61
C ARG A 879 -15.45 47.56 -15.91
N VAL A 880 -15.99 46.55 -15.23
CA VAL A 880 -15.62 45.15 -15.42
C VAL A 880 -16.66 44.47 -16.31
N SER A 881 -16.20 43.83 -17.37
CA SER A 881 -17.01 42.98 -18.25
C SER A 881 -16.64 41.52 -18.02
N VAL A 882 -17.63 40.67 -17.78
CA VAL A 882 -17.44 39.23 -17.59
C VAL A 882 -18.18 38.50 -18.70
N SER A 883 -17.49 37.66 -19.44
CA SER A 883 -18.10 36.74 -20.39
C SER A 883 -17.98 35.31 -19.87
N VAL A 884 -19.10 34.58 -19.91
CA VAL A 884 -19.19 33.19 -19.48
C VAL A 884 -19.68 32.37 -20.65
N ALA A 885 -18.87 31.41 -21.07
CA ALA A 885 -19.20 30.50 -22.14
C ALA A 885 -19.04 29.05 -21.69
N ASP A 886 -19.82 28.16 -22.30
CA ASP A 886 -19.56 26.74 -22.23
C ASP A 886 -18.28 26.38 -23.00
N PRO A 887 -17.81 25.13 -22.91
CA PRO A 887 -16.63 24.68 -23.66
C PRO A 887 -16.77 24.79 -25.18
N GLY A 888 -17.99 24.70 -25.71
CA GLY A 888 -18.35 24.91 -27.12
C GLY A 888 -18.34 26.37 -27.57
N GLY A 889 -18.22 27.32 -26.63
CA GLY A 889 -18.16 28.75 -26.89
C GLY A 889 -19.52 29.47 -26.87
N ALA A 890 -20.61 28.77 -26.56
CA ALA A 890 -21.93 29.39 -26.43
C ALA A 890 -22.08 30.02 -25.03
N GLY A 891 -22.81 31.13 -24.93
CA GLY A 891 -23.07 31.79 -23.65
C GLY A 891 -23.82 30.86 -22.69
N ALA A 892 -23.32 30.73 -21.46
CA ALA A 892 -23.87 29.81 -20.47
C ALA A 892 -24.51 30.59 -19.30
N PRO A 893 -25.74 30.24 -18.87
CA PRO A 893 -26.32 30.76 -17.63
C PRO A 893 -25.44 30.38 -16.43
N ALA A 894 -25.08 31.35 -15.60
CA ALA A 894 -24.20 31.14 -14.45
C ALA A 894 -24.48 32.15 -13.33
N GLU A 895 -24.15 31.76 -12.10
CA GLU A 895 -23.94 32.69 -10.99
C GLU A 895 -22.48 33.15 -10.97
N LEU A 896 -22.27 34.45 -10.76
CA LEU A 896 -20.96 35.07 -10.70
C LEU A 896 -20.72 35.66 -9.31
N THR A 897 -19.56 35.35 -8.71
CA THR A 897 -19.07 35.99 -7.49
C THR A 897 -17.82 36.80 -7.87
N LEU A 898 -17.82 38.10 -7.58
CA LEU A 898 -16.72 39.02 -7.87
C LEU A 898 -16.20 39.62 -6.57
N TRP A 899 -14.88 39.72 -6.43
CA TRP A 899 -14.20 40.42 -5.34
C TRP A 899 -12.97 41.15 -5.86
N ALA A 900 -12.49 42.13 -5.09
CA ALA A 900 -11.28 42.89 -5.39
C ALA A 900 -10.44 43.00 -4.11
N VAL A 901 -9.21 42.47 -4.15
CA VAL A 901 -8.32 42.35 -2.98
C VAL A 901 -6.94 42.90 -3.34
N ASP A 902 -6.28 43.54 -2.38
CA ASP A 902 -4.89 43.99 -2.50
C ASP A 902 -3.94 42.82 -2.75
N TYR A 903 -3.18 42.90 -3.84
CA TYR A 903 -2.16 41.91 -4.21
C TYR A 903 -1.13 41.69 -3.10
N GLY A 904 -0.73 42.74 -2.37
CA GLY A 904 0.23 42.64 -1.28
C GLY A 904 -0.25 41.78 -0.10
N VAL A 905 -1.57 41.64 0.06
CA VAL A 905 -2.19 40.74 1.05
C VAL A 905 -2.22 39.30 0.52
N LEU A 906 -2.58 39.12 -0.75
CA LEU A 906 -2.58 37.80 -1.41
C LEU A 906 -1.18 37.18 -1.45
N SER A 907 -0.15 37.97 -1.75
CA SER A 907 1.24 37.50 -1.89
C SER A 907 1.87 37.01 -0.58
N LEU A 908 1.34 37.41 0.58
CA LEU A 908 1.82 36.92 1.88
C LEU A 908 1.52 35.44 2.11
N THR A 909 0.45 34.94 1.50
CA THR A 909 -0.02 33.55 1.65
C THR A 909 -0.04 32.76 0.35
N GLY A 910 0.16 33.42 -0.80
CA GLY A 910 -0.01 32.79 -2.11
C GLY A 910 -1.47 32.39 -2.37
N TYR A 911 -2.44 33.10 -1.78
CA TYR A 911 -3.84 32.72 -1.81
C TYR A 911 -4.40 32.64 -3.23
N SER A 912 -5.10 31.54 -3.52
CA SER A 912 -5.92 31.34 -4.70
C SER A 912 -7.26 30.71 -4.29
N PRO A 913 -8.38 31.09 -4.90
CA PRO A 913 -9.65 30.45 -4.63
C PRO A 913 -9.62 28.97 -5.07
N PRO A 914 -10.42 28.10 -4.43
CA PRO A 914 -10.49 26.69 -4.81
C PRO A 914 -11.09 26.53 -6.22
N ASP A 915 -10.61 25.53 -6.96
CA ASP A 915 -11.27 25.11 -8.19
C ASP A 915 -12.60 24.40 -7.85
N LEU A 916 -13.71 25.03 -8.23
CA LEU A 916 -15.05 24.52 -7.90
C LEU A 916 -15.39 23.21 -8.61
N VAL A 917 -14.84 22.97 -9.80
CA VAL A 917 -15.07 21.70 -10.51
C VAL A 917 -14.38 20.59 -9.74
N ASP A 918 -13.14 20.81 -9.32
CA ASP A 918 -12.39 19.79 -8.56
C ASP A 918 -12.98 19.58 -7.15
N ALA A 919 -13.57 20.62 -6.55
CA ALA A 919 -14.26 20.51 -5.26
C ALA A 919 -15.62 19.79 -5.33
N VAL A 920 -16.27 19.78 -6.49
CA VAL A 920 -17.55 19.09 -6.72
C VAL A 920 -17.31 17.65 -7.21
N TYR A 921 -16.47 17.50 -8.23
CA TYR A 921 -16.17 16.24 -8.90
C TYR A 921 -14.98 15.55 -8.24
N VAL A 922 -15.13 15.26 -6.96
CA VAL A 922 -14.12 14.59 -6.14
C VAL A 922 -14.13 13.09 -6.45
N ARG A 923 -12.94 12.50 -6.56
CA ARG A 923 -12.73 11.04 -6.67
C ARG A 923 -13.64 10.29 -5.69
N LYS A 924 -14.42 9.35 -6.20
CA LYS A 924 -15.26 8.43 -5.40
C LYS A 924 -14.49 7.16 -5.09
N ALA A 925 -14.72 6.61 -3.90
CA ALA A 925 -14.19 5.32 -3.51
C ALA A 925 -14.86 4.18 -4.30
N LEU A 926 -14.25 2.99 -4.24
CA LEU A 926 -14.85 1.74 -4.68
C LEU A 926 -16.04 1.40 -3.79
#